data_AF-A0A418PVL2-F1
#
_entry.id   AF-A0A418PVL2-F1
#
_cell.length_a   1.000
_cell.length_b   1.000
_cell.length_c   1.000
_cell.angle_alpha   90.00
_cell.angle_beta   90.00
_cell.angle_gamma   90.00
#
_symmetry.space_group_name_H-M   'P 1'
#
loop_
_entity.id
_entity.type
_entity.pdbx_description
1 polymer ?
#
loop_
_entity_poly.entity_id
_entity_poly.type
_entity_poly.pdbx_seq_one_letter_code
_entity_poly.pdbx_strand_id
1 'polypeptide(L)'
;MKLLIKSPQKPFFLLLFFAIVVSCNQESSVPFPENPSGYEVPKPIPIELPDPEPIRWKTYPSDSIPTGIKINFKIESLPYKSFTANEFKPLKAPIKTTPFEWDKLETIPIHLDTIKGKPISVKKFLLPAPIVTAASVPSVWQGGTAAIVRLGQTEGLLGNKVFAMVTDPFGSIWISTDRGLTKYDGSEFLTYNFFGRAENGSVEVISELLFDQEGRLIISGFVTGVYRVDITLGLVEHFQTGKGFYRMDYDAQGKLWGANRELHLLDLDQRKISVIPIQTSAGLANGFGVKTDSKGNLWIGLAQRIAIMDASQKSIRILGDQEGLEVRTVYEFLEDPLGNMWISAFSPGSFSVNLQNQIINQLGPEQGFFGRTADVLLDEEKRLWLISEDTVRILDQKTALVKKLVTGAVTRDNNTPSSSMVGNDGMIWLGTDKVGVLLMNPKGMLSDYFTVENGIESNDVWGINEDSKGRIWLGTYRGLNIYDPQKERLYLFHFPGDILINDFRQINKIGEDVFFVGMARGFSIIDLKANSATFYETRSSLGITTIFTGEKTAEGKIWMGSGSGVLVFDPEANTFKKVGKSNGLSSDFAFIIKKDSKGQIWVCTDSGVHLFDPKGESQRPLNKGKMLMTDYNSMLFESSQGEIVIGGDMGISIFNPEEKTITHVSGKSGINPPSLYDLNESKGRIQVGSENGIIVVERPQKNSSNPFWRFTNFGKSSGLPYNDHNQATSYVTSTGQVWWGAAPILVVNHQDPRIDSIPPTVHIKGMNIMDQNPDFLKPSFFQKHLAEEDTLWLSDFSQGWTKSKLPADSSYLTQNKIQWDSISPGFRLPIGLKLPYNQNSFNFSFVNQSGLGRDMIVYRYILEGEDEEWSAVSPKPASRIYYNLQPGEYTFKVATRGFNGVWSEPAVFEFVILPPWWQTWWAYLLFVSLFGGLTYAIVHVRSQWLKKENRLLEEKVAHRTGQLNKTIDELKATQSQLIQSEKMASLGELTAGIAHEIQNPLNFVNNFSELSSELVDEMKEALDEKDYEEAKAIGDDLKENLKKITHHGKRADAIVKGMLLHSRAGTGQKELSDLNSLADEYLRLSYHGIRAKDKSFNADFKTDFDPDLPKVNVVTQDLGRVFLNLINNAFYACAERQTQSKLEIKQESNPSEAAKSYRPMVTVSTKNLGDQVEIRISDNGNGIPESIKSKIFQPFFTTKPTGQGTGLGLSLSYDIIKSHGGEIILKSEEGVGTEFTIRLPLNG
;
A
#
# COMPACT_ATOMS: atom_id res chain seq x y z
N MET A 1 8.72 77.50 -3.85
CA MET A 1 8.97 78.49 -4.93
C MET A 1 9.81 77.77 -5.99
N LYS A 2 9.43 77.41 -7.22
CA LYS A 2 8.26 77.50 -8.13
C LYS A 2 8.40 76.24 -9.04
N LEU A 3 7.42 75.34 -9.16
CA LEU A 3 6.25 75.32 -10.08
C LEU A 3 6.57 75.28 -11.60
N LEU A 4 6.16 74.16 -12.23
CA LEU A 4 5.22 74.01 -13.37
C LEU A 4 5.69 73.40 -14.72
N ILE A 5 4.94 72.34 -15.11
CA ILE A 5 4.46 71.91 -16.46
C ILE A 5 5.43 70.99 -17.25
N LYS A 6 5.24 69.66 -17.15
CA LYS A 6 4.38 68.75 -17.96
C LYS A 6 5.00 68.36 -19.31
N SER A 7 5.36 67.08 -19.42
CA SER A 7 5.44 66.31 -20.68
C SER A 7 4.79 64.93 -20.48
N PRO A 8 4.44 64.21 -21.57
CA PRO A 8 3.32 63.27 -21.62
C PRO A 8 3.75 61.80 -21.56
N GLN A 9 3.03 60.92 -20.85
CA GLN A 9 3.15 59.47 -21.05
C GLN A 9 1.80 58.75 -20.89
N LYS A 10 1.15 58.49 -22.03
CA LYS A 10 0.55 57.18 -22.33
C LYS A 10 1.59 56.50 -23.24
N PRO A 11 2.10 55.30 -22.90
CA PRO A 11 1.30 54.08 -22.89
C PRO A 11 1.71 53.14 -21.74
N PHE A 12 1.24 53.39 -20.52
CA PHE A 12 1.48 52.47 -19.40
C PHE A 12 0.31 51.50 -19.14
N PHE A 13 -0.85 51.75 -19.78
CA PHE A 13 -2.07 50.99 -19.52
C PHE A 13 -2.27 49.76 -20.44
N LEU A 14 -1.50 49.63 -21.53
CA LEU A 14 -1.56 48.45 -22.40
C LEU A 14 -0.58 47.33 -21.98
N LEU A 15 0.47 47.67 -21.23
CA LEU A 15 1.48 46.72 -20.77
C LEU A 15 1.05 45.95 -19.50
N LEU A 16 0.17 46.52 -18.67
CA LEU A 16 -0.32 45.83 -17.48
C LEU A 16 -1.31 44.69 -17.78
N PHE A 17 -2.00 44.72 -18.92
CA PHE A 17 -2.94 43.66 -19.32
C PHE A 17 -2.22 42.44 -19.92
N PHE A 18 -1.04 42.63 -20.51
CA PHE A 18 -0.19 41.52 -20.98
C PHE A 18 0.60 40.86 -19.83
N ALA A 19 0.91 41.60 -18.76
CA ALA A 19 1.65 41.05 -17.62
C ALA A 19 0.82 40.08 -16.76
N ILE A 20 -0.51 40.17 -16.76
CA ILE A 20 -1.38 39.28 -15.96
C ILE A 20 -1.64 37.94 -16.67
N VAL A 21 -1.47 37.85 -17.99
CA VAL A 21 -1.64 36.60 -18.75
C VAL A 21 -0.36 35.75 -18.82
N VAL A 22 0.79 36.31 -18.42
CA VAL A 22 2.11 35.64 -18.50
C VAL A 22 2.65 35.22 -17.12
N SER A 23 1.92 35.46 -16.03
CA SER A 23 2.41 35.24 -14.64
C SER A 23 1.89 33.98 -13.94
N CYS A 24 1.49 32.94 -14.67
CA CYS A 24 1.08 31.65 -14.07
C CYS A 24 1.87 30.44 -14.61
N ASN A 25 3.15 30.61 -14.96
CA ASN A 25 4.08 29.48 -15.04
C ASN A 25 5.05 29.59 -13.85
N GLN A 26 4.55 29.28 -12.65
CA GLN A 26 5.43 28.93 -11.56
C GLN A 26 5.66 27.42 -11.70
N GLU A 27 6.78 27.04 -12.32
CA GLU A 27 7.32 25.67 -12.23
C GLU A 27 7.71 25.42 -10.77
N SER A 28 6.73 25.10 -9.92
CA SER A 28 6.98 24.59 -8.58
C SER A 28 7.20 23.09 -8.69
N SER A 29 8.42 22.66 -9.02
CA SER A 29 8.79 21.26 -8.87
C SER A 29 8.68 20.90 -7.38
N VAL A 30 7.73 20.04 -7.01
CA VAL A 30 7.54 19.61 -5.62
C VAL A 30 8.64 18.60 -5.30
N PRO A 31 9.57 18.88 -4.37
CA PRO A 31 10.66 17.96 -4.05
C PRO A 31 10.11 16.66 -3.46
N PHE A 32 10.75 15.54 -3.78
CA PHE A 32 10.41 14.26 -3.16
C PHE A 32 10.74 14.30 -1.65
N PRO A 33 9.90 13.74 -0.76
CA PRO A 33 10.11 13.85 0.69
C PRO A 33 11.48 13.34 1.16
N GLU A 34 12.18 14.11 2.00
CA GLU A 34 13.54 13.80 2.50
C GLU A 34 13.63 12.54 3.38
N ASN A 35 12.52 12.08 3.99
CA ASN A 35 12.48 10.84 4.76
C ASN A 35 11.87 9.68 3.94
N PRO A 36 12.71 8.89 3.24
CA PRO A 36 12.23 7.78 2.41
C PRO A 36 11.59 6.64 3.23
N SER A 37 11.83 6.53 4.54
CA SER A 37 11.22 5.45 5.33
C SER A 37 9.77 5.76 5.73
N GLY A 38 9.43 7.04 5.90
CA GLY A 38 8.16 7.45 6.49
C GLY A 38 8.03 7.10 7.98
N TYR A 39 9.10 6.58 8.59
CA TYR A 39 9.17 6.16 10.00
C TYR A 39 10.09 7.09 10.81
N GLU A 40 9.91 7.12 12.13
CA GLU A 40 10.76 7.88 13.04
C GLU A 40 12.14 7.24 13.15
N VAL A 41 13.21 8.03 12.92
CA VAL A 41 14.58 7.54 13.03
C VAL A 41 14.92 7.27 14.51
N PRO A 42 15.33 6.04 14.90
CA PRO A 42 15.82 5.75 16.23
C PRO A 42 17.03 6.63 16.60
N LYS A 43 16.98 7.26 17.77
CA LYS A 43 18.06 8.13 18.28
C LYS A 43 18.58 7.61 19.62
N PRO A 44 19.89 7.66 19.86
CA PRO A 44 20.47 7.31 21.16
C PRO A 44 20.11 8.38 22.21
N ILE A 45 19.71 7.93 23.40
CA ILE A 45 19.34 8.75 24.56
C ILE A 45 20.34 8.46 25.69
N PRO A 46 20.86 9.46 26.42
CA PRO A 46 21.74 9.23 27.56
C PRO A 46 21.10 8.37 28.66
N ILE A 47 21.88 7.52 29.31
CA ILE A 47 21.45 6.59 30.37
C ILE A 47 21.76 7.14 31.75
N GLU A 48 20.76 7.06 32.65
CA GLU A 48 20.87 7.24 34.10
C GLU A 48 20.40 5.97 34.81
N LEU A 49 21.34 5.06 35.10
CA LEU A 49 20.99 3.82 35.81
C LEU A 49 20.48 4.14 37.22
N PRO A 50 19.42 3.45 37.70
CA PRO A 50 18.95 3.61 39.06
C PRO A 50 20.01 3.16 40.08
N ASP A 51 19.93 3.72 41.28
CA ASP A 51 20.81 3.36 42.39
C ASP A 51 20.67 1.86 42.75
N PRO A 52 21.77 1.19 43.14
CA PRO A 52 21.74 -0.22 43.50
C PRO A 52 20.93 -0.47 44.78
N GLU A 53 20.01 -1.43 44.71
CA GLU A 53 19.18 -1.89 45.83
C GLU A 53 19.75 -3.21 46.39
N PRO A 54 19.86 -3.39 47.72
CA PRO A 54 20.38 -4.62 48.32
C PRO A 54 19.39 -5.78 48.23
N ILE A 55 19.89 -7.00 48.00
CA ILE A 55 19.07 -8.22 47.92
C ILE A 55 19.10 -9.05 49.20
N ARG A 56 17.95 -9.64 49.54
CA ARG A 56 17.83 -10.63 50.63
C ARG A 56 17.57 -12.03 50.09
N TRP A 57 18.59 -12.88 50.14
CA TRP A 57 18.48 -14.29 49.76
C TRP A 57 17.81 -15.13 50.84
N LYS A 58 16.78 -15.89 50.47
CA LYS A 58 16.26 -16.99 51.29
C LYS A 58 17.13 -18.23 51.06
N THR A 59 17.81 -18.69 52.12
CA THR A 59 18.64 -19.91 52.05
C THR A 59 17.83 -21.11 52.50
N TYR A 60 17.94 -22.23 51.79
CA TYR A 60 17.29 -23.48 52.13
C TYR A 60 18.16 -24.34 53.06
N PRO A 61 17.56 -25.06 54.02
CA PRO A 61 18.25 -26.06 54.85
C PRO A 61 18.93 -27.14 54.00
N SER A 62 20.12 -27.60 54.41
CA SER A 62 20.92 -28.56 53.64
C SER A 62 20.24 -29.92 53.39
N ASP A 63 19.32 -30.32 54.26
CA ASP A 63 18.49 -31.53 54.16
C ASP A 63 17.37 -31.44 53.11
N SER A 64 16.97 -30.22 52.72
CA SER A 64 15.96 -29.98 51.69
C SER A 64 16.52 -29.89 50.26
N ILE A 65 17.84 -29.99 50.11
CA ILE A 65 18.51 -29.81 48.81
C ILE A 65 18.42 -31.11 48.01
N PRO A 66 17.95 -31.04 46.75
CA PRO A 66 17.76 -32.24 45.94
C PRO A 66 19.06 -32.97 45.66
N THR A 67 19.04 -34.28 45.81
CA THR A 67 20.14 -35.17 45.42
C THR A 67 20.12 -35.43 43.92
N GLY A 68 21.28 -35.28 43.28
CA GLY A 68 21.43 -35.49 41.85
C GLY A 68 21.34 -36.96 41.46
N ILE A 69 20.39 -37.32 40.59
CA ILE A 69 20.28 -38.65 39.98
C ILE A 69 21.15 -38.66 38.73
N LYS A 70 22.28 -39.38 38.78
CA LYS A 70 23.23 -39.47 37.67
C LYS A 70 22.85 -40.59 36.69
N ILE A 71 22.80 -40.25 35.41
CA ILE A 71 22.49 -41.13 34.29
C ILE A 71 23.67 -41.08 33.32
N ASN A 72 24.29 -42.23 33.06
CA ASN A 72 25.37 -42.31 32.07
C ASN A 72 24.78 -42.67 30.71
N PHE A 73 25.25 -42.03 29.65
CA PHE A 73 24.78 -42.29 28.28
C PHE A 73 25.91 -42.13 27.27
N LYS A 74 25.81 -42.82 26.14
CA LYS A 74 26.68 -42.61 24.98
C LYS A 74 25.83 -42.25 23.79
N ILE A 75 26.13 -41.13 23.13
CA ILE A 75 25.32 -40.60 22.04
C ILE A 75 25.22 -41.61 20.89
N GLU A 76 26.31 -42.31 20.58
CA GLU A 76 26.35 -43.30 19.50
C GLU A 76 25.48 -44.54 19.77
N SER A 77 25.10 -44.77 21.04
CA SER A 77 24.23 -45.87 21.45
C SER A 77 22.75 -45.48 21.55
N LEU A 78 22.43 -44.19 21.39
CA LEU A 78 21.05 -43.71 21.44
C LEU A 78 20.28 -44.13 20.19
N PRO A 79 18.95 -44.32 20.29
CA PRO A 79 18.11 -44.52 19.12
C PRO A 79 18.21 -43.30 18.20
N TYR A 80 18.18 -43.52 16.88
CA TYR A 80 18.28 -42.44 15.90
C TYR A 80 17.38 -42.68 14.68
N LYS A 81 17.06 -41.57 14.00
CA LYS A 81 16.42 -41.54 12.67
C LYS A 81 17.34 -40.84 11.66
N SER A 82 17.12 -41.06 10.37
CA SER A 82 17.78 -40.28 9.32
C SER A 82 17.23 -38.85 9.36
N PHE A 83 18.12 -37.85 9.29
CA PHE A 83 17.72 -36.44 9.32
C PHE A 83 18.78 -35.60 8.61
N THR A 84 18.35 -34.69 7.75
CA THR A 84 19.27 -33.86 6.97
C THR A 84 18.75 -32.44 6.95
N ALA A 85 19.49 -31.51 7.57
CA ALA A 85 19.36 -30.10 7.28
C ALA A 85 20.07 -29.83 5.96
N ASN A 86 19.38 -29.33 4.92
CA ASN A 86 19.94 -29.22 3.58
C ASN A 86 20.89 -28.02 3.49
N GLU A 87 22.00 -28.09 4.21
CA GLU A 87 23.03 -27.08 4.25
C GLU A 87 23.95 -27.09 3.03
N PHE A 88 24.72 -26.01 2.88
CA PHE A 88 25.82 -25.97 1.93
C PHE A 88 26.94 -26.91 2.40
N LYS A 89 27.16 -28.01 1.69
CA LYS A 89 28.20 -29.00 1.97
C LYS A 89 29.20 -29.06 0.81
N PRO A 90 30.50 -29.36 1.06
CA PRO A 90 31.41 -29.71 -0.02
C PRO A 90 30.87 -30.90 -0.83
N LEU A 91 31.20 -30.95 -2.11
CA LEU A 91 30.95 -32.13 -2.94
C LEU A 91 31.59 -33.37 -2.31
N LYS A 92 30.93 -34.55 -2.45
CA LYS A 92 31.45 -35.81 -1.89
C LYS A 92 32.80 -36.23 -2.51
N ALA A 93 33.05 -35.78 -3.73
CA ALA A 93 34.30 -35.91 -4.46
C ALA A 93 34.48 -34.68 -5.37
N PRO A 94 35.70 -34.35 -5.81
CA PRO A 94 35.92 -33.32 -6.83
C PRO A 94 35.15 -33.63 -8.13
N ILE A 95 34.88 -32.58 -8.90
CA ILE A 95 34.24 -32.69 -10.22
C ILE A 95 35.10 -33.57 -11.12
N LYS A 96 34.50 -34.61 -11.71
CA LYS A 96 35.19 -35.51 -12.62
C LYS A 96 35.48 -34.75 -13.91
N THR A 97 36.74 -34.70 -14.31
CA THR A 97 37.20 -33.95 -15.48
C THR A 97 37.84 -34.89 -16.49
N THR A 98 37.38 -34.83 -17.74
CA THR A 98 37.92 -35.62 -18.86
C THR A 98 38.44 -34.66 -19.94
N PRO A 99 39.75 -34.69 -20.28
CA PRO A 99 40.28 -33.87 -21.37
C PRO A 99 39.88 -34.44 -22.73
N PHE A 100 39.72 -33.56 -23.72
CA PHE A 100 39.54 -33.93 -25.13
C PHE A 100 40.45 -33.08 -26.01
N GLU A 101 40.63 -33.46 -27.27
CA GLU A 101 41.46 -32.71 -28.23
C GLU A 101 40.58 -32.11 -29.34
N TRP A 102 40.43 -30.78 -29.33
CA TRP A 102 39.57 -30.04 -30.26
C TRP A 102 39.88 -30.34 -31.73
N ASP A 103 41.16 -30.46 -32.09
CA ASP A 103 41.62 -30.68 -33.47
C ASP A 103 41.47 -32.12 -33.97
N LYS A 104 41.18 -33.07 -33.08
CA LYS A 104 40.89 -34.46 -33.44
C LYS A 104 39.39 -34.74 -33.62
N LEU A 105 38.53 -33.78 -33.30
CA LEU A 105 37.08 -33.93 -33.44
C LEU A 105 36.68 -34.07 -34.91
N GLU A 106 35.65 -34.89 -35.15
CA GLU A 106 35.03 -35.03 -36.46
C GLU A 106 34.54 -33.65 -36.94
N THR A 107 35.07 -33.20 -38.08
CA THR A 107 34.77 -31.87 -38.65
C THR A 107 33.98 -32.01 -39.95
N ILE A 108 32.82 -31.37 -40.01
CA ILE A 108 31.89 -31.39 -41.15
C ILE A 108 31.86 -29.98 -41.77
N PRO A 109 32.27 -29.80 -43.05
CA PRO A 109 32.20 -28.50 -43.72
C PRO A 109 30.75 -28.09 -44.02
N ILE A 110 30.45 -26.80 -43.91
CA ILE A 110 29.13 -26.21 -44.20
C ILE A 110 29.25 -25.16 -45.30
N HIS A 111 28.31 -25.21 -46.24
CA HIS A 111 28.17 -24.25 -47.33
C HIS A 111 26.79 -23.58 -47.30
N LEU A 112 26.57 -22.65 -46.36
CA LEU A 112 25.28 -21.98 -46.18
C LEU A 112 24.78 -21.29 -47.45
N ASP A 113 25.69 -20.75 -48.26
CA ASP A 113 25.36 -20.04 -49.52
C ASP A 113 24.68 -20.93 -50.56
N THR A 114 24.84 -22.25 -50.45
CA THR A 114 24.27 -23.23 -51.41
C THR A 114 22.87 -23.70 -51.03
N ILE A 115 22.40 -23.36 -49.83
CA ILE A 115 21.15 -23.89 -49.27
C ILE A 115 19.98 -23.01 -49.72
N LYS A 116 19.05 -23.61 -50.47
CA LYS A 116 17.84 -22.92 -50.96
C LYS A 116 16.76 -22.90 -49.87
N GLY A 117 16.32 -21.70 -49.49
CA GLY A 117 15.18 -21.51 -48.59
C GLY A 117 13.84 -21.77 -49.28
N LYS A 118 12.94 -22.47 -48.58
CA LYS A 118 11.53 -22.64 -48.98
C LYS A 118 10.71 -21.45 -48.49
N PRO A 119 9.80 -20.88 -49.29
CA PRO A 119 8.94 -19.79 -48.86
C PRO A 119 7.93 -20.25 -47.79
N ILE A 120 7.61 -19.37 -46.85
CA ILE A 120 6.66 -19.60 -45.75
C ILE A 120 5.45 -18.67 -45.95
N SER A 121 4.25 -19.22 -45.78
CA SER A 121 3.01 -18.44 -45.73
C SER A 121 2.88 -17.72 -44.39
N VAL A 122 2.53 -16.43 -44.42
CA VAL A 122 2.39 -15.60 -43.21
C VAL A 122 0.97 -15.08 -43.11
N LYS A 123 0.34 -15.27 -41.94
CA LYS A 123 -0.95 -14.67 -41.60
C LYS A 123 -0.76 -13.59 -40.54
N LYS A 124 -1.35 -12.41 -40.75
CA LYS A 124 -1.28 -11.30 -39.80
C LYS A 124 -2.62 -11.08 -39.13
N PHE A 125 -2.66 -11.01 -37.81
CA PHE A 125 -3.88 -10.74 -37.06
C PHE A 125 -3.61 -9.94 -35.79
N LEU A 126 -4.66 -9.33 -35.22
CA LEU A 126 -4.57 -8.62 -33.96
C LEU A 126 -4.65 -9.58 -32.77
N LEU A 127 -3.84 -9.33 -31.75
CA LEU A 127 -3.89 -10.05 -30.48
C LEU A 127 -5.30 -9.92 -29.88
N PRO A 128 -5.97 -11.02 -29.49
CA PRO A 128 -7.31 -10.95 -28.92
C PRO A 128 -7.31 -10.21 -27.58
N ALA A 129 -8.49 -9.73 -27.17
CA ALA A 129 -8.67 -9.25 -25.81
C ALA A 129 -8.32 -10.38 -24.82
N PRO A 130 -7.46 -10.14 -23.83
CA PRO A 130 -7.08 -11.16 -22.86
C PRO A 130 -8.22 -11.44 -21.88
N ILE A 131 -8.21 -12.66 -21.33
CA ILE A 131 -8.92 -12.95 -20.09
C ILE A 131 -8.05 -12.42 -18.95
N VAL A 132 -8.55 -11.41 -18.24
CA VAL A 132 -7.85 -10.77 -17.13
C VAL A 132 -8.25 -11.44 -15.82
N THR A 133 -7.27 -11.90 -15.06
CA THR A 133 -7.46 -12.39 -13.68
C THR A 133 -6.55 -11.61 -12.73
N ALA A 134 -7.08 -11.19 -11.58
CA ALA A 134 -6.27 -10.55 -10.55
C ALA A 134 -5.26 -11.56 -9.98
N ALA A 135 -4.00 -11.16 -9.86
CA ALA A 135 -2.99 -12.01 -9.25
C ALA A 135 -3.01 -11.80 -7.73
N SER A 136 -3.23 -12.86 -6.95
CA SER A 136 -3.13 -12.78 -5.49
C SER A 136 -1.66 -12.87 -5.02
N VAL A 137 -1.41 -12.65 -3.72
CA VAL A 137 -0.07 -12.79 -3.14
C VAL A 137 0.40 -14.24 -3.32
N PRO A 138 1.64 -14.50 -3.79
CA PRO A 138 2.17 -15.85 -3.89
C PRO A 138 1.99 -16.63 -2.59
N SER A 139 1.41 -17.82 -2.67
CA SER A 139 1.14 -18.64 -1.50
C SER A 139 2.34 -19.52 -1.15
N VAL A 140 2.53 -19.82 0.14
CA VAL A 140 3.61 -20.70 0.58
C VAL A 140 3.40 -22.11 0.02
N TRP A 141 4.44 -22.67 -0.58
CA TRP A 141 4.41 -24.04 -1.06
C TRP A 141 4.85 -25.01 0.04
N GLN A 142 3.88 -25.71 0.63
CA GLN A 142 4.11 -26.69 1.70
C GLN A 142 4.61 -28.07 1.21
N GLY A 143 4.75 -28.27 -0.10
CA GLY A 143 5.24 -29.55 -0.64
C GLY A 143 6.76 -29.70 -0.57
N GLY A 144 7.50 -28.60 -0.39
CA GLY A 144 8.97 -28.57 -0.48
C GLY A 144 9.65 -27.95 0.74
N THR A 145 10.90 -27.54 0.56
CA THR A 145 11.71 -26.73 1.48
C THR A 145 11.02 -25.37 1.75
N ALA A 146 11.28 -24.75 2.91
CA ALA A 146 10.83 -23.37 3.18
C ALA A 146 11.46 -22.38 2.17
N ALA A 147 10.92 -21.17 2.10
CA ALA A 147 11.29 -20.14 1.14
C ALA A 147 10.88 -20.40 -0.32
N ILE A 148 10.05 -21.42 -0.59
CA ILE A 148 9.41 -21.64 -1.88
C ILE A 148 7.97 -21.11 -1.82
N VAL A 149 7.61 -20.20 -2.72
CA VAL A 149 6.22 -19.76 -2.93
C VAL A 149 5.73 -20.21 -4.30
N ARG A 150 4.41 -20.22 -4.52
CA ARG A 150 3.82 -20.62 -5.79
C ARG A 150 2.93 -19.54 -6.40
N LEU A 151 2.82 -19.62 -7.73
CA LEU A 151 1.80 -18.97 -8.56
C LEU A 151 1.10 -20.04 -9.39
N GLY A 152 -0.11 -20.43 -9.00
CA GLY A 152 -0.97 -21.36 -9.72
C GLY A 152 -2.39 -20.81 -9.87
N GLN A 153 -3.34 -21.71 -10.09
CA GLN A 153 -4.76 -21.37 -10.28
C GLN A 153 -5.38 -20.60 -9.12
N THR A 154 -5.01 -20.93 -7.87
CA THR A 154 -5.49 -20.19 -6.69
C THR A 154 -4.97 -18.76 -6.63
N GLU A 155 -3.83 -18.50 -7.28
CA GLU A 155 -3.23 -17.18 -7.36
C GLU A 155 -3.65 -16.39 -8.61
N GLY A 156 -4.45 -16.98 -9.51
CA GLY A 156 -4.99 -16.33 -10.71
C GLY A 156 -4.41 -16.84 -12.03
N LEU A 157 -3.38 -17.70 -12.02
CA LEU A 157 -2.81 -18.30 -13.22
C LEU A 157 -3.73 -19.41 -13.76
N LEU A 158 -4.38 -19.21 -14.91
CA LEU A 158 -5.43 -20.12 -15.39
C LEU A 158 -4.97 -21.58 -15.63
N GLY A 159 -3.72 -21.77 -16.10
CA GLY A 159 -3.15 -23.09 -16.38
C GLY A 159 -2.02 -23.44 -15.43
N ASN A 160 -2.06 -24.64 -14.83
CA ASN A 160 -1.03 -25.09 -13.89
C ASN A 160 0.15 -25.78 -14.58
N LYS A 161 -0.01 -26.22 -15.83
CA LYS A 161 1.06 -26.89 -16.57
C LYS A 161 1.84 -25.85 -17.36
N VAL A 162 3.03 -25.49 -16.88
CA VAL A 162 3.89 -24.47 -17.50
C VAL A 162 4.75 -25.10 -18.59
N PHE A 163 4.86 -24.46 -19.75
CA PHE A 163 5.64 -24.98 -20.89
C PHE A 163 6.92 -24.20 -21.15
N ALA A 164 6.82 -22.88 -21.14
CA ALA A 164 7.92 -21.96 -21.41
C ALA A 164 7.65 -20.64 -20.68
N MET A 165 8.72 -19.95 -20.27
CA MET A 165 8.65 -18.61 -19.69
C MET A 165 9.73 -17.70 -20.26
N VAL A 166 9.43 -16.40 -20.35
CA VAL A 166 10.41 -15.37 -20.70
C VAL A 166 10.01 -14.04 -20.08
N THR A 167 10.99 -13.22 -19.71
CA THR A 167 10.75 -11.85 -19.24
C THR A 167 10.82 -10.90 -20.44
N ASP A 168 9.84 -10.00 -20.55
CA ASP A 168 9.84 -8.97 -21.58
C ASP A 168 10.77 -7.79 -21.26
N PRO A 169 11.15 -6.97 -22.26
CA PRO A 169 12.01 -5.82 -22.04
C PRO A 169 11.45 -4.78 -21.06
N PHE A 170 10.16 -4.87 -20.72
CA PHE A 170 9.45 -3.97 -19.81
C PHE A 170 9.16 -4.62 -18.46
N GLY A 171 9.82 -5.74 -18.13
CA GLY A 171 9.75 -6.42 -16.83
C GLY A 171 8.53 -7.32 -16.60
N SER A 172 7.59 -7.43 -17.54
CA SER A 172 6.49 -8.39 -17.40
C SER A 172 6.93 -9.80 -17.81
N ILE A 173 6.27 -10.81 -17.27
CA ILE A 173 6.64 -12.21 -17.51
C ILE A 173 5.61 -12.88 -18.41
N TRP A 174 6.07 -13.49 -19.49
CA TRP A 174 5.23 -14.29 -20.37
C TRP A 174 5.35 -15.77 -19.98
N ILE A 175 4.21 -16.40 -19.71
CA ILE A 175 4.07 -17.77 -19.23
C ILE A 175 3.19 -18.53 -20.19
N SER A 176 3.75 -19.53 -20.86
CA SER A 176 2.95 -20.49 -21.61
C SER A 176 2.38 -21.56 -20.69
N THR A 177 1.07 -21.78 -20.77
CA THR A 177 0.36 -22.79 -19.99
C THR A 177 -0.51 -23.70 -20.87
N ASP A 178 -1.09 -24.76 -20.29
CA ASP A 178 -2.06 -25.64 -20.97
C ASP A 178 -3.40 -24.95 -21.26
N ARG A 179 -3.57 -23.72 -20.76
CA ARG A 179 -4.74 -22.88 -20.95
C ARG A 179 -4.46 -21.63 -21.79
N GLY A 180 -3.30 -21.55 -22.44
CA GLY A 180 -2.91 -20.45 -23.32
C GLY A 180 -1.67 -19.69 -22.85
N LEU A 181 -1.35 -18.61 -23.56
CA LEU A 181 -0.22 -17.74 -23.26
C LEU A 181 -0.66 -16.64 -22.30
N THR A 182 -0.01 -16.53 -21.16
CA THR A 182 -0.37 -15.59 -20.09
C THR A 182 0.74 -14.57 -19.90
N LYS A 183 0.42 -13.28 -19.95
CA LYS A 183 1.34 -12.22 -19.51
C LYS A 183 1.03 -11.87 -18.05
N TYR A 184 2.02 -11.97 -17.18
CA TYR A 184 1.98 -11.53 -15.79
C TYR A 184 2.63 -10.15 -15.68
N ASP A 185 1.85 -9.14 -15.33
CA ASP A 185 2.32 -7.74 -15.24
C ASP A 185 2.72 -7.31 -13.83
N GLY A 186 2.75 -8.25 -12.88
CA GLY A 186 3.01 -7.97 -11.47
C GLY A 186 1.77 -7.63 -10.65
N SER A 187 0.61 -7.35 -11.26
CA SER A 187 -0.70 -7.10 -10.64
C SER A 187 -1.74 -8.15 -11.03
N GLU A 188 -1.72 -8.57 -12.29
CA GLU A 188 -2.73 -9.33 -12.98
C GLU A 188 -2.09 -10.33 -13.95
N PHE A 189 -2.87 -11.34 -14.33
CA PHE A 189 -2.57 -12.26 -15.42
C PHE A 189 -3.48 -11.96 -16.61
N LEU A 190 -2.87 -11.70 -17.77
CA LEU A 190 -3.52 -11.43 -19.04
C LEU A 190 -3.38 -12.67 -19.93
N THR A 191 -4.41 -13.52 -19.98
CA THR A 191 -4.35 -14.78 -20.74
C THR A 191 -4.91 -14.63 -22.15
N TYR A 192 -4.07 -14.88 -23.14
CA TYR A 192 -4.38 -14.82 -24.57
C TYR A 192 -4.62 -16.21 -25.16
N ASN A 193 -5.79 -16.38 -25.78
CA ASN A 193 -6.26 -17.65 -26.35
C ASN A 193 -6.48 -17.53 -27.86
N PHE A 194 -5.39 -17.52 -28.64
CA PHE A 194 -5.44 -17.48 -30.11
C PHE A 194 -4.74 -18.67 -30.79
N PHE A 195 -4.21 -19.62 -30.03
CA PHE A 195 -3.60 -20.82 -30.58
C PHE A 195 -4.66 -21.83 -31.05
N GLY A 196 -4.33 -22.58 -32.10
CA GLY A 196 -5.20 -23.65 -32.59
C GLY A 196 -5.47 -24.69 -31.51
N ARG A 197 -6.73 -25.11 -31.37
CA ARG A 197 -7.11 -26.24 -30.50
C ARG A 197 -7.14 -27.52 -31.32
N ALA A 198 -6.59 -28.60 -30.78
CA ALA A 198 -6.77 -29.92 -31.37
C ALA A 198 -8.24 -30.38 -31.26
N GLU A 199 -8.65 -31.38 -32.04
CA GLU A 199 -10.03 -31.90 -32.03
C GLU A 199 -10.49 -32.37 -30.63
N ASN A 200 -9.56 -32.78 -29.78
CA ASN A 200 -9.81 -33.15 -28.39
C ASN A 200 -9.94 -31.94 -27.43
N GLY A 201 -9.92 -30.71 -27.93
CA GLY A 201 -10.01 -29.47 -27.17
C GLY A 201 -8.72 -28.99 -26.51
N SER A 202 -7.60 -29.71 -26.66
CA SER A 202 -6.30 -29.28 -26.09
C SER A 202 -5.74 -28.06 -26.83
N VAL A 203 -5.21 -27.09 -26.07
CA VAL A 203 -4.49 -25.93 -26.61
C VAL A 203 -3.14 -26.39 -27.14
N GLU A 204 -2.69 -25.78 -28.23
CA GLU A 204 -1.36 -26.02 -28.77
C GLU A 204 -0.27 -25.85 -27.70
N VAL A 205 0.68 -26.78 -27.71
CA VAL A 205 1.88 -26.70 -26.88
C VAL A 205 2.83 -25.65 -27.46
N ILE A 206 3.09 -24.60 -26.69
CA ILE A 206 4.16 -23.64 -26.99
C ILE A 206 5.44 -24.17 -26.36
N SER A 207 6.40 -24.55 -27.17
CA SER A 207 7.66 -25.17 -26.71
C SER A 207 8.75 -24.16 -26.37
N GLU A 208 8.69 -22.94 -26.90
CA GLU A 208 9.71 -21.92 -26.70
C GLU A 208 9.15 -20.50 -26.80
N LEU A 209 9.68 -19.60 -25.97
CA LEU A 209 9.45 -18.17 -25.98
C LEU A 209 10.80 -17.44 -25.93
N LEU A 210 11.02 -16.48 -26.81
CA LEU A 210 12.22 -15.63 -26.80
C LEU A 210 11.91 -14.26 -27.40
N PHE A 211 12.75 -13.26 -27.13
CA PHE A 211 12.62 -11.94 -27.76
C PHE A 211 13.66 -11.76 -28.86
N ASP A 212 13.27 -11.10 -29.94
CA ASP A 212 14.22 -10.64 -30.94
C ASP A 212 14.90 -9.31 -30.54
N GLN A 213 15.86 -8.85 -31.34
CA GLN A 213 16.61 -7.62 -31.08
C GLN A 213 15.73 -6.34 -31.08
N GLU A 214 14.53 -6.41 -31.66
CA GLU A 214 13.56 -5.31 -31.71
C GLU A 214 12.55 -5.36 -30.55
N GLY A 215 12.67 -6.34 -29.65
CA GLY A 215 11.76 -6.51 -28.51
C GLY A 215 10.41 -7.14 -28.88
N ARG A 216 10.31 -7.82 -30.02
CA ARG A 216 9.12 -8.59 -30.41
C ARG A 216 9.23 -10.01 -29.86
N LEU A 217 8.10 -10.53 -29.36
CA LEU A 217 8.04 -11.87 -28.78
C LEU A 217 7.93 -12.91 -29.89
N ILE A 218 8.91 -13.81 -29.95
CA ILE A 218 8.92 -14.98 -30.82
C ILE A 218 8.40 -16.19 -30.05
N ILE A 219 7.44 -16.89 -30.63
CA ILE A 219 6.72 -18.01 -30.02
C ILE A 219 6.83 -19.21 -30.94
N SER A 220 7.28 -20.35 -30.40
CA SER A 220 7.27 -21.62 -31.12
C SER A 220 6.03 -22.44 -30.75
N GLY A 221 5.04 -22.47 -31.63
CA GLY A 221 3.90 -23.37 -31.54
C GLY A 221 4.25 -24.72 -32.15
N PHE A 222 4.19 -25.80 -31.36
CA PHE A 222 4.69 -27.11 -31.76
C PHE A 222 4.04 -27.66 -33.05
N VAL A 223 2.78 -27.30 -33.31
CA VAL A 223 1.98 -27.85 -34.43
C VAL A 223 1.81 -26.82 -35.56
N THR A 224 1.56 -25.57 -35.22
CA THR A 224 1.13 -24.54 -36.17
C THR A 224 2.30 -23.73 -36.74
N GLY A 225 3.47 -23.76 -36.10
CA GLY A 225 4.68 -23.08 -36.56
C GLY A 225 5.13 -21.95 -35.63
N VAL A 226 5.68 -20.88 -36.20
CA VAL A 226 6.30 -19.79 -35.42
C VAL A 226 5.40 -18.56 -35.44
N TYR A 227 5.30 -17.85 -34.32
CA TYR A 227 4.63 -16.56 -34.24
C TYR A 227 5.62 -15.47 -33.85
N ARG A 228 5.45 -14.27 -34.42
CA ARG A 228 6.12 -13.05 -33.99
C ARG A 228 5.06 -12.07 -33.53
N VAL A 229 5.16 -11.61 -32.29
CA VAL A 229 4.19 -10.72 -31.66
C VAL A 229 4.87 -9.39 -31.35
N ASP A 230 4.39 -8.33 -31.99
CA ASP A 230 4.69 -6.98 -31.56
C ASP A 230 3.83 -6.66 -30.32
N ILE A 231 4.47 -6.66 -29.16
CA ILE A 231 3.79 -6.43 -27.87
C ILE A 231 3.25 -5.00 -27.73
N THR A 232 3.85 -4.04 -28.43
CA THR A 232 3.43 -2.63 -28.40
C THR A 232 2.18 -2.42 -29.24
N LEU A 233 2.15 -2.94 -30.47
CA LEU A 233 1.01 -2.81 -31.38
C LEU A 233 -0.07 -3.88 -31.17
N GLY A 234 0.27 -5.00 -30.51
CA GLY A 234 -0.58 -6.19 -30.47
C GLY A 234 -0.74 -6.86 -31.83
N LEU A 235 0.23 -6.69 -32.74
CA LEU A 235 0.21 -7.31 -34.06
C LEU A 235 0.88 -8.69 -33.99
N VAL A 236 0.18 -9.72 -34.45
CA VAL A 236 0.67 -11.10 -34.49
C VAL A 236 0.91 -11.50 -35.93
N GLU A 237 2.12 -11.98 -36.22
CA GLU A 237 2.49 -12.60 -37.49
C GLU A 237 2.70 -14.10 -37.28
N HIS A 238 1.87 -14.92 -37.92
CA HIS A 238 1.93 -16.38 -37.86
C HIS A 238 2.60 -16.94 -39.10
N PHE A 239 3.82 -17.45 -38.92
CA PHE A 239 4.64 -18.11 -39.92
C PHE A 239 4.28 -19.61 -39.96
N GLN A 240 3.58 -20.02 -41.02
CA GLN A 240 3.07 -21.37 -41.18
C GLN A 240 4.17 -22.34 -41.67
N THR A 241 5.12 -22.66 -40.80
CA THR A 241 6.23 -23.59 -41.08
C THR A 241 5.79 -25.06 -41.12
N GLY A 242 4.57 -25.37 -40.68
CA GLY A 242 3.98 -26.71 -40.63
C GLY A 242 4.41 -27.56 -39.43
N LYS A 243 5.49 -27.19 -38.75
CA LYS A 243 5.93 -27.72 -37.44
C LYS A 243 6.66 -26.62 -36.68
N GLY A 244 6.50 -26.59 -35.35
CA GLY A 244 7.29 -25.74 -34.47
C GLY A 244 8.67 -26.31 -34.17
N PHE A 245 9.44 -25.61 -33.35
CA PHE A 245 10.78 -25.98 -32.91
C PHE A 245 10.84 -26.24 -31.41
N TYR A 246 11.62 -27.24 -30.98
CA TYR A 246 11.87 -27.48 -29.56
C TYR A 246 12.65 -26.33 -28.95
N ARG A 247 13.67 -25.83 -29.67
CA ARG A 247 14.51 -24.70 -29.28
C ARG A 247 14.75 -23.79 -30.46
N MET A 248 14.86 -22.50 -30.16
CA MET A 248 15.28 -21.50 -31.12
C MET A 248 16.24 -20.54 -30.44
N ASP A 249 17.21 -20.03 -31.18
CA ASP A 249 18.10 -19.00 -30.68
C ASP A 249 18.61 -18.15 -31.84
N TYR A 250 18.97 -16.90 -31.54
CA TYR A 250 19.63 -16.03 -32.51
C TYR A 250 21.14 -16.25 -32.44
N ASP A 251 21.80 -16.31 -33.59
CA ASP A 251 23.26 -16.27 -33.64
C ASP A 251 23.81 -14.84 -33.49
N ALA A 252 25.13 -14.73 -33.34
CA ALA A 252 25.82 -13.44 -33.24
C ALA A 252 25.67 -12.56 -34.50
N GLN A 253 25.23 -13.13 -35.62
CA GLN A 253 24.96 -12.41 -36.87
C GLN A 253 23.47 -12.04 -37.04
N GLY A 254 22.62 -12.33 -36.05
CA GLY A 254 21.19 -12.02 -36.05
C GLY A 254 20.32 -13.02 -36.83
N LYS A 255 20.84 -14.18 -37.20
CA LYS A 255 20.05 -15.24 -37.85
C LYS A 255 19.33 -16.11 -36.81
N LEU A 256 18.08 -16.45 -37.09
CA LEU A 256 17.28 -17.30 -36.20
C LEU A 256 17.48 -18.78 -36.56
N TRP A 257 17.99 -19.56 -35.61
CA TRP A 257 18.15 -20.99 -35.73
C TRP A 257 17.06 -21.72 -34.95
N GLY A 258 16.57 -22.84 -35.47
CA GLY A 258 15.55 -23.65 -34.82
C GLY A 258 15.85 -25.14 -34.94
N ALA A 259 15.64 -25.89 -33.86
CA ALA A 259 15.85 -27.35 -33.83
C ALA A 259 14.53 -28.12 -33.69
N ASN A 260 14.24 -29.01 -34.64
CA ASN A 260 13.13 -29.97 -34.56
C ASN A 260 13.46 -31.28 -35.27
N ARG A 261 14.30 -32.12 -34.64
CA ARG A 261 14.96 -33.28 -35.24
C ARG A 261 15.88 -32.93 -36.41
N GLU A 262 15.63 -31.85 -37.13
CA GLU A 262 16.54 -31.24 -38.09
C GLU A 262 16.93 -29.85 -37.57
N LEU A 263 18.09 -29.34 -38.03
CA LEU A 263 18.48 -27.96 -37.80
C LEU A 263 17.91 -27.09 -38.92
N HIS A 264 17.26 -25.99 -38.56
CA HIS A 264 16.66 -25.06 -39.49
C HIS A 264 17.23 -23.65 -39.30
N LEU A 265 17.34 -22.95 -40.41
CA LEU A 265 17.66 -21.53 -40.47
C LEU A 265 16.40 -20.79 -40.94
N LEU A 266 15.90 -19.88 -40.10
CA LEU A 266 14.70 -19.10 -40.33
C LEU A 266 15.06 -17.65 -40.65
N ASP A 267 14.58 -17.17 -41.80
CA ASP A 267 14.60 -15.76 -42.16
C ASP A 267 13.14 -15.29 -42.19
N LEU A 268 12.70 -14.71 -41.06
CA LEU A 268 11.31 -14.27 -40.87
C LEU A 268 10.97 -13.10 -41.79
N ASP A 269 11.93 -12.21 -42.08
CA ASP A 269 11.70 -11.03 -42.90
C ASP A 269 11.61 -11.38 -44.39
N GLN A 270 12.46 -12.29 -44.87
CA GLN A 270 12.34 -12.84 -46.22
C GLN A 270 11.29 -13.94 -46.34
N ARG A 271 10.64 -14.33 -45.23
CA ARG A 271 9.64 -15.42 -45.15
C ARG A 271 10.17 -16.73 -45.71
N LYS A 272 11.40 -17.12 -45.34
CA LYS A 272 12.06 -18.35 -45.82
C LYS A 272 12.52 -19.25 -44.69
N ILE A 273 12.44 -20.56 -44.92
CA ILE A 273 13.00 -21.59 -44.05
C ILE A 273 13.93 -22.50 -44.83
N SER A 274 15.12 -22.71 -44.30
CA SER A 274 16.16 -23.59 -44.86
C SER A 274 16.44 -24.73 -43.90
N VAL A 275 16.60 -25.95 -44.42
CA VAL A 275 17.00 -27.13 -43.62
C VAL A 275 18.51 -27.32 -43.77
N ILE A 276 19.20 -27.52 -42.65
CA ILE A 276 20.65 -27.68 -42.58
C ILE A 276 20.94 -29.13 -42.16
N PRO A 277 21.30 -30.03 -43.10
CA PRO A 277 21.57 -31.42 -42.77
C PRO A 277 22.90 -31.55 -42.03
N ILE A 278 22.89 -32.22 -40.87
CA ILE A 278 24.11 -32.56 -40.12
C ILE A 278 24.46 -34.01 -40.41
N GLN A 279 25.27 -34.22 -41.45
CA GLN A 279 25.70 -35.55 -41.88
C GLN A 279 26.96 -35.97 -41.14
N THR A 280 26.82 -36.84 -40.13
CA THR A 280 27.95 -37.39 -39.37
C THR A 280 28.43 -38.70 -39.99
N SER A 281 29.59 -39.17 -39.53
CA SER A 281 30.16 -40.49 -39.81
C SER A 281 29.21 -41.65 -39.49
N ALA A 282 28.29 -41.45 -38.53
CA ALA A 282 27.26 -42.42 -38.11
C ALA A 282 25.92 -42.25 -38.86
N GLY A 283 25.81 -41.29 -39.79
CA GLY A 283 24.60 -40.96 -40.52
C GLY A 283 24.05 -39.57 -40.20
N LEU A 284 22.81 -39.31 -40.63
CA LEU A 284 22.13 -38.04 -40.40
C LEU A 284 21.78 -37.89 -38.91
N ALA A 285 22.33 -36.85 -38.27
CA ALA A 285 22.11 -36.60 -36.85
C ALA A 285 20.86 -35.76 -36.62
N ASN A 286 20.09 -36.13 -35.59
CA ASN A 286 18.90 -35.38 -35.21
C ASN A 286 19.22 -34.25 -34.24
N GLY A 287 18.80 -33.01 -34.55
CA GLY A 287 18.97 -31.83 -33.71
C GLY A 287 17.78 -31.55 -32.79
N PHE A 288 18.04 -31.28 -31.51
CA PHE A 288 17.01 -31.06 -30.48
C PHE A 288 17.16 -29.76 -29.71
N GLY A 289 18.39 -29.22 -29.60
CA GLY A 289 18.67 -27.95 -28.93
C GLY A 289 19.56 -27.05 -29.76
N VAL A 290 19.48 -25.74 -29.55
CA VAL A 290 20.38 -24.76 -30.16
C VAL A 290 20.65 -23.64 -29.16
N LYS A 291 21.91 -23.19 -29.08
CA LYS A 291 22.33 -22.06 -28.24
C LYS A 291 23.58 -21.39 -28.80
N THR A 292 23.64 -20.07 -28.77
CA THR A 292 24.85 -19.33 -29.14
C THR A 292 25.66 -18.98 -27.89
N ASP A 293 26.98 -19.21 -27.92
CA ASP A 293 27.90 -18.80 -26.86
C ASP A 293 28.39 -17.35 -27.01
N SER A 294 29.04 -16.84 -25.97
CA SER A 294 29.62 -15.48 -25.91
C SER A 294 30.70 -15.21 -26.96
N LYS A 295 31.28 -16.25 -27.56
CA LYS A 295 32.30 -16.18 -28.62
C LYS A 295 31.69 -16.29 -30.03
N GLY A 296 30.36 -16.45 -30.12
CA GLY A 296 29.62 -16.55 -31.37
C GLY A 296 29.58 -17.96 -31.98
N ASN A 297 30.01 -19.00 -31.27
CA ASN A 297 29.83 -20.38 -31.73
C ASN A 297 28.39 -20.84 -31.47
N LEU A 298 27.83 -21.58 -32.41
CA LEU A 298 26.49 -22.15 -32.29
C LEU A 298 26.59 -23.59 -31.80
N TRP A 299 26.11 -23.83 -30.59
CA TRP A 299 26.01 -25.14 -29.97
C TRP A 299 24.69 -25.79 -30.36
N ILE A 300 24.76 -27.04 -30.81
CA ILE A 300 23.63 -27.81 -31.33
C ILE A 300 23.57 -29.11 -30.55
N GLY A 301 22.44 -29.35 -29.89
CA GLY A 301 22.18 -30.58 -29.13
C GLY A 301 21.75 -31.69 -30.07
N LEU A 302 22.46 -32.82 -30.06
CA LEU A 302 22.13 -34.00 -30.86
C LEU A 302 21.73 -35.17 -29.95
N ALA A 303 21.34 -36.30 -30.57
CA ALA A 303 21.26 -37.57 -29.86
C ALA A 303 22.67 -38.13 -29.59
N GLN A 304 22.99 -38.38 -28.32
CA GLN A 304 24.25 -38.91 -27.79
C GLN A 304 25.50 -38.05 -28.01
N ARG A 305 25.33 -36.86 -28.59
CA ARG A 305 26.42 -36.01 -29.06
C ARG A 305 26.01 -34.54 -28.98
N ILE A 306 27.00 -33.67 -29.14
CA ILE A 306 26.79 -32.25 -29.43
C ILE A 306 27.55 -31.88 -30.71
N ALA A 307 27.02 -30.90 -31.42
CA ALA A 307 27.65 -30.27 -32.56
C ALA A 307 27.97 -28.81 -32.22
N ILE A 308 29.14 -28.34 -32.60
CA ILE A 308 29.58 -26.97 -32.36
C ILE A 308 29.95 -26.37 -33.70
N MET A 309 29.15 -25.41 -34.16
CA MET A 309 29.46 -24.62 -35.36
C MET A 309 30.31 -23.43 -34.95
N ASP A 310 31.42 -23.25 -35.65
CA ASP A 310 32.31 -22.12 -35.42
C ASP A 310 31.64 -20.78 -35.73
N ALA A 311 32.12 -19.69 -35.11
CA ALA A 311 31.62 -18.34 -35.39
C ALA A 311 31.73 -17.92 -36.87
N SER A 312 32.62 -18.57 -37.66
CA SER A 312 32.72 -18.33 -39.10
C SER A 312 31.63 -19.05 -39.92
N GLN A 313 30.86 -19.95 -39.30
CA GLN A 313 29.78 -20.76 -39.88
C GLN A 313 30.23 -21.60 -41.08
N LYS A 314 31.49 -22.03 -41.08
CA LYS A 314 32.08 -22.82 -42.18
C LYS A 314 32.24 -24.28 -41.84
N SER A 315 32.22 -24.64 -40.56
CA SER A 315 32.34 -26.04 -40.14
C SER A 315 31.63 -26.31 -38.83
N ILE A 316 31.11 -27.53 -38.70
CA ILE A 316 30.64 -28.11 -37.43
C ILE A 316 31.68 -29.11 -36.95
N ARG A 317 32.01 -29.06 -35.66
CA ARG A 317 32.75 -30.14 -34.96
C ARG A 317 31.81 -30.94 -34.07
N ILE A 318 32.01 -32.25 -33.98
CA ILE A 318 31.18 -33.17 -33.18
C ILE A 318 31.94 -33.66 -31.95
N LEU A 319 31.27 -33.68 -30.79
CA LEU A 319 31.77 -34.22 -29.52
C LEU A 319 30.74 -35.19 -28.92
N GLY A 320 31.16 -36.35 -28.42
CA GLY A 320 30.25 -37.34 -27.83
C GLY A 320 30.95 -38.37 -26.93
N ASP A 321 30.35 -39.57 -26.85
CA ASP A 321 30.83 -40.65 -25.99
C ASP A 321 32.32 -41.02 -26.19
N GLN A 322 32.84 -40.92 -27.42
CA GLN A 322 34.24 -41.25 -27.73
C GLN A 322 35.25 -40.34 -27.00
N GLU A 323 34.85 -39.10 -26.72
CA GLU A 323 35.64 -38.10 -26.02
C GLU A 323 35.29 -38.03 -24.52
N GLY A 324 34.35 -38.85 -24.05
CA GLY A 324 33.93 -38.91 -22.65
C GLY A 324 32.69 -38.08 -22.31
N LEU A 325 31.95 -37.59 -23.31
CA LEU A 325 30.66 -36.92 -23.12
C LEU A 325 29.51 -37.95 -23.18
N GLU A 326 29.26 -38.64 -22.08
CA GLU A 326 28.23 -39.68 -21.95
C GLU A 326 26.81 -39.10 -21.77
N VAL A 327 26.26 -38.52 -22.83
CA VAL A 327 24.93 -37.89 -22.82
C VAL A 327 23.92 -38.66 -23.67
N ARG A 328 22.62 -38.44 -23.45
CA ARG A 328 21.56 -38.95 -24.36
C ARG A 328 21.12 -37.82 -25.29
N THR A 329 19.85 -37.44 -25.31
CA THR A 329 19.40 -36.31 -26.11
C THR A 329 19.74 -35.02 -25.39
N VAL A 330 20.55 -34.17 -26.02
CA VAL A 330 20.87 -32.83 -25.53
C VAL A 330 19.88 -31.83 -26.09
N TYR A 331 19.30 -31.00 -25.24
CA TYR A 331 18.20 -30.12 -25.66
C TYR A 331 18.29 -28.69 -25.09
N GLU A 332 19.14 -28.40 -24.09
CA GLU A 332 19.37 -27.05 -23.56
C GLU A 332 20.85 -26.86 -23.25
N PHE A 333 21.30 -25.61 -23.33
CA PHE A 333 22.64 -25.21 -22.96
C PHE A 333 22.64 -23.91 -22.15
N LEU A 334 23.53 -23.83 -21.18
CA LEU A 334 23.79 -22.60 -20.42
C LEU A 334 25.29 -22.35 -20.31
N GLU A 335 25.75 -21.19 -20.77
CA GLU A 335 27.14 -20.76 -20.56
C GLU A 335 27.31 -20.15 -19.17
N ASP A 336 28.27 -20.66 -18.39
CA ASP A 336 28.66 -20.06 -17.13
C ASP A 336 29.75 -18.96 -17.31
N PRO A 337 30.01 -18.12 -16.29
CA PRO A 337 31.02 -17.07 -16.40
C PRO A 337 32.47 -17.56 -16.56
N LEU A 338 32.72 -18.86 -16.35
CA LEU A 338 34.04 -19.49 -16.54
C LEU A 338 34.21 -20.04 -17.97
N GLY A 339 33.19 -19.88 -18.82
CA GLY A 339 33.17 -20.39 -20.20
C GLY A 339 32.88 -21.89 -20.29
N ASN A 340 32.34 -22.51 -19.24
CA ASN A 340 31.80 -23.86 -19.33
C ASN A 340 30.38 -23.80 -19.88
N MET A 341 30.14 -24.55 -20.95
CA MET A 341 28.81 -24.77 -21.49
C MET A 341 28.15 -25.94 -20.78
N TRP A 342 27.24 -25.66 -19.85
CA TRP A 342 26.44 -26.66 -19.15
C TRP A 342 25.37 -27.23 -20.07
N ILE A 343 25.13 -28.53 -19.94
CA ILE A 343 24.31 -29.32 -20.85
C ILE A 343 23.15 -29.93 -20.08
N SER A 344 21.91 -29.64 -20.51
CA SER A 344 20.73 -30.38 -20.06
C SER A 344 20.39 -31.46 -21.08
N ALA A 345 20.30 -32.70 -20.59
CA ALA A 345 20.14 -33.88 -21.43
C ALA A 345 19.32 -34.96 -20.71
N PHE A 346 18.73 -35.91 -21.46
CA PHE A 346 18.05 -37.08 -20.87
C PHE A 346 19.01 -38.14 -20.35
N SER A 347 20.15 -37.73 -19.78
CA SER A 347 21.14 -38.59 -19.15
C SER A 347 21.16 -38.34 -17.64
N PRO A 348 21.44 -39.36 -16.82
CA PRO A 348 21.74 -39.16 -15.42
C PRO A 348 23.03 -38.34 -15.27
N GLY A 349 23.07 -37.46 -14.28
CA GLY A 349 24.19 -36.56 -14.03
C GLY A 349 24.02 -35.16 -14.64
N SER A 350 25.04 -34.33 -14.43
CA SER A 350 25.16 -33.00 -15.02
C SER A 350 26.52 -32.88 -15.69
N PHE A 351 26.55 -32.28 -16.89
CA PHE A 351 27.74 -32.21 -17.73
C PHE A 351 27.99 -30.77 -18.16
N SER A 352 29.26 -30.39 -18.28
CA SER A 352 29.65 -29.13 -18.92
C SER A 352 30.88 -29.29 -19.79
N VAL A 353 30.98 -28.53 -20.87
CA VAL A 353 32.13 -28.57 -21.79
C VAL A 353 32.80 -27.20 -21.84
N ASN A 354 34.12 -27.15 -21.66
CA ASN A 354 34.91 -25.94 -21.79
C ASN A 354 35.82 -26.03 -23.01
N LEU A 355 35.59 -25.19 -24.02
CA LEU A 355 36.38 -25.21 -25.26
C LEU A 355 37.78 -24.63 -25.12
N GLN A 356 37.97 -23.68 -24.21
CA GLN A 356 39.27 -23.04 -24.00
C GLN A 356 40.25 -23.98 -23.31
N ASN A 357 39.77 -24.69 -22.29
CA ASN A 357 40.56 -25.66 -21.53
C ASN A 357 40.50 -27.08 -22.13
N GLN A 358 39.61 -27.30 -23.10
CA GLN A 358 39.34 -28.60 -23.75
C GLN A 358 39.05 -29.72 -22.74
N ILE A 359 38.15 -29.43 -21.79
CA ILE A 359 37.73 -30.36 -20.74
C ILE A 359 36.23 -30.55 -20.72
N ILE A 360 35.82 -31.76 -20.32
CA ILE A 360 34.44 -32.14 -20.02
C ILE A 360 34.37 -32.36 -18.51
N ASN A 361 33.47 -31.64 -17.86
CA ASN A 361 33.18 -31.82 -16.43
C ASN A 361 31.92 -32.66 -16.26
N GLN A 362 31.93 -33.58 -15.29
CA GLN A 362 30.82 -34.45 -14.95
C GLN A 362 30.54 -34.43 -13.44
N LEU A 363 29.26 -34.24 -13.10
CA LEU A 363 28.70 -34.44 -11.77
C LEU A 363 27.82 -35.68 -11.78
N GLY A 364 28.24 -36.73 -11.07
CA GLY A 364 27.50 -37.97 -10.93
C GLY A 364 27.33 -38.43 -9.47
N PRO A 365 26.94 -39.70 -9.26
CA PRO A 365 26.74 -40.27 -7.93
C PRO A 365 27.97 -40.16 -7.01
N GLU A 366 29.18 -40.24 -7.58
CA GLU A 366 30.45 -40.09 -6.84
C GLU A 366 30.57 -38.70 -6.20
N GLN A 367 30.13 -37.66 -6.89
CA GLN A 367 30.12 -36.28 -6.40
C GLN A 367 28.90 -35.98 -5.51
N GLY A 368 27.96 -36.94 -5.37
CA GLY A 368 26.70 -36.78 -4.63
C GLY A 368 25.53 -36.24 -5.46
N PHE A 369 25.66 -36.23 -6.78
CA PHE A 369 24.58 -35.84 -7.69
C PHE A 369 23.79 -37.08 -8.15
N PHE A 370 22.47 -37.03 -7.99
CA PHE A 370 21.56 -38.10 -8.38
C PHE A 370 20.41 -37.54 -9.19
N GLY A 371 19.95 -38.31 -10.18
CA GLY A 371 18.90 -37.90 -11.11
C GLY A 371 19.48 -37.32 -12.39
N ARG A 372 18.58 -36.79 -13.23
CA ARG A 372 18.90 -36.12 -14.50
C ARG A 372 18.85 -34.61 -14.31
N THR A 373 19.65 -33.88 -15.07
CA THR A 373 19.55 -32.41 -15.11
C THR A 373 18.49 -32.02 -16.13
N ALA A 374 17.35 -31.53 -15.65
CA ALA A 374 16.26 -31.04 -16.48
C ALA A 374 16.57 -29.64 -17.03
N ASP A 375 17.19 -28.80 -16.22
CA ASP A 375 17.53 -27.43 -16.58
C ASP A 375 18.68 -26.91 -15.69
N VAL A 376 19.40 -25.91 -16.19
CA VAL A 376 20.49 -25.24 -15.45
C VAL A 376 20.25 -23.74 -15.55
N LEU A 377 20.21 -23.07 -14.39
CA LEU A 377 20.13 -21.62 -14.31
C LEU A 377 21.36 -21.03 -13.61
N LEU A 378 21.64 -19.77 -13.88
CA LEU A 378 22.70 -19.01 -13.20
C LEU A 378 22.06 -17.86 -12.43
N ASP A 379 22.22 -17.84 -11.11
CA ASP A 379 21.75 -16.71 -10.31
C ASP A 379 22.72 -15.52 -10.38
N GLU A 380 22.31 -14.39 -9.80
CA GLU A 380 23.12 -13.17 -9.78
C GLU A 380 24.46 -13.32 -9.04
N GLU A 381 24.55 -14.26 -8.09
CA GLU A 381 25.78 -14.56 -7.34
C GLU A 381 26.74 -15.46 -8.12
N LYS A 382 26.35 -15.83 -9.34
CA LYS A 382 27.05 -16.75 -10.23
C LYS A 382 27.10 -18.18 -9.69
N ARG A 383 26.08 -18.57 -8.92
CA ARG A 383 25.85 -19.95 -8.49
C ARG A 383 24.97 -20.65 -9.51
N LEU A 384 25.25 -21.92 -9.74
CA LEU A 384 24.50 -22.75 -10.68
C LEU A 384 23.35 -23.44 -9.97
N TRP A 385 22.16 -23.36 -10.56
CA TRP A 385 20.96 -24.01 -10.09
C TRP A 385 20.68 -25.20 -11.00
N LEU A 386 21.09 -26.39 -10.57
CA LEU A 386 20.90 -27.64 -11.28
C LEU A 386 19.54 -28.22 -10.91
N ILE A 387 18.58 -28.12 -11.82
CA ILE A 387 17.20 -28.54 -11.61
C ILE A 387 17.06 -30.01 -12.02
N SER A 388 16.48 -30.84 -11.15
CA SER A 388 16.36 -32.29 -11.32
C SER A 388 15.05 -32.81 -10.75
N GLU A 389 14.08 -33.14 -11.60
CA GLU A 389 12.79 -33.75 -11.23
C GLU A 389 12.09 -32.98 -10.10
N ASP A 390 12.19 -33.40 -8.84
CA ASP A 390 11.58 -32.74 -7.69
C ASP A 390 12.60 -31.99 -6.79
N THR A 391 13.85 -31.87 -7.22
CA THR A 391 14.94 -31.26 -6.46
C THR A 391 15.69 -30.20 -7.25
N VAL A 392 16.23 -29.22 -6.55
CA VAL A 392 17.16 -28.23 -7.11
C VAL A 392 18.45 -28.28 -6.32
N ARG A 393 19.59 -28.34 -7.00
CA ARG A 393 20.91 -28.29 -6.36
C ARG A 393 21.61 -26.99 -6.73
N ILE A 394 21.92 -26.18 -5.72
CA ILE A 394 22.63 -24.92 -5.86
C ILE A 394 24.11 -25.21 -5.67
N LEU A 395 24.90 -25.07 -6.72
CA LEU A 395 26.35 -25.24 -6.73
C LEU A 395 27.03 -23.87 -6.77
N ASP A 396 27.72 -23.51 -5.70
CA ASP A 396 28.66 -22.39 -5.73
C ASP A 396 30.03 -22.88 -6.23
N GLN A 397 30.37 -22.50 -7.46
CA GLN A 397 31.62 -22.89 -8.10
C GLN A 397 32.87 -22.30 -7.42
N LYS A 398 32.75 -21.16 -6.71
CA LYS A 398 33.89 -20.50 -6.06
C LYS A 398 34.29 -21.22 -4.78
N THR A 399 33.30 -21.64 -3.99
CA THR A 399 33.51 -22.32 -2.70
C THR A 399 33.45 -23.84 -2.81
N ALA A 400 33.03 -24.37 -3.97
CA ALA A 400 32.78 -25.79 -4.22
C ALA A 400 31.75 -26.41 -3.24
N LEU A 401 30.83 -25.59 -2.75
CA LEU A 401 29.74 -26.00 -1.88
C LEU A 401 28.47 -26.23 -2.70
N VAL A 402 27.73 -27.28 -2.34
CA VAL A 402 26.44 -27.61 -2.91
C VAL A 402 25.37 -27.61 -1.82
N LYS A 403 24.22 -27.00 -2.11
CA LYS A 403 23.00 -27.08 -1.30
C LYS A 403 21.92 -27.79 -2.09
N LYS A 404 21.17 -28.66 -1.42
CA LYS A 404 19.97 -29.30 -1.99
C LYS A 404 18.73 -28.52 -1.54
N LEU A 405 17.78 -28.33 -2.44
CA LEU A 405 16.43 -27.88 -2.15
C LEU A 405 15.46 -28.94 -2.66
N VAL A 406 14.47 -29.29 -1.85
CA VAL A 406 13.39 -30.19 -2.28
C VAL A 406 12.22 -29.32 -2.70
N THR A 407 11.81 -29.43 -3.94
CA THR A 407 10.67 -28.64 -4.45
C THR A 407 9.35 -29.32 -4.16
N GLY A 408 9.30 -30.65 -4.03
CA GLY A 408 8.05 -31.40 -3.81
C GLY A 408 7.04 -31.36 -4.96
N ALA A 409 7.39 -30.69 -6.07
CA ALA A 409 6.61 -30.67 -7.29
C ALA A 409 7.50 -31.18 -8.42
N VAL A 410 6.97 -32.09 -9.22
CA VAL A 410 7.71 -32.63 -10.35
C VAL A 410 7.88 -31.52 -11.40
N THR A 411 9.13 -31.15 -11.64
CA THR A 411 9.55 -30.34 -12.78
C THR A 411 9.30 -31.13 -14.06
N ARG A 412 8.99 -30.38 -15.11
CA ARG A 412 8.37 -30.88 -16.33
C ARG A 412 9.08 -32.09 -16.96
N ASP A 413 8.35 -33.21 -17.12
CA ASP A 413 8.87 -34.49 -17.65
C ASP A 413 8.46 -34.79 -19.11
N ASN A 414 8.40 -33.78 -19.98
CA ASN A 414 7.90 -33.97 -21.36
C ASN A 414 8.84 -33.40 -22.44
N ASN A 415 10.10 -33.21 -22.10
CA ASN A 415 11.18 -32.86 -23.02
C ASN A 415 11.18 -31.41 -23.55
N THR A 416 10.63 -30.44 -22.81
CA THR A 416 10.75 -29.00 -23.14
C THR A 416 11.18 -28.20 -21.89
N PRO A 417 12.43 -27.73 -21.78
CA PRO A 417 12.96 -27.19 -20.51
C PRO A 417 12.88 -25.67 -20.30
N SER A 418 12.28 -24.86 -21.19
CA SER A 418 12.22 -23.39 -21.02
C SER A 418 11.18 -22.98 -19.98
N SER A 419 10.66 -23.96 -19.26
CA SER A 419 9.78 -23.75 -18.13
C SER A 419 10.47 -23.06 -16.96
N SER A 420 11.79 -22.86 -16.95
CA SER A 420 12.48 -22.15 -15.87
C SER A 420 13.25 -20.94 -16.40
N MET A 421 13.38 -19.91 -15.56
CA MET A 421 14.13 -18.70 -15.90
C MET A 421 14.56 -17.94 -14.65
N VAL A 422 15.46 -16.99 -14.83
CA VAL A 422 15.79 -15.96 -13.82
C VAL A 422 15.08 -14.66 -14.22
N GLY A 423 14.24 -14.13 -13.33
CA GLY A 423 13.53 -12.87 -13.55
C GLY A 423 14.47 -11.66 -13.44
N ASN A 424 14.01 -10.50 -13.90
CA ASN A 424 14.78 -9.24 -13.81
C ASN A 424 15.06 -8.79 -12.36
N ASP A 425 14.25 -9.26 -11.41
CA ASP A 425 14.43 -9.05 -9.96
C ASP A 425 15.38 -10.07 -9.29
N GLY A 426 15.95 -10.97 -10.09
CA GLY A 426 16.83 -12.04 -9.64
C GLY A 426 16.11 -13.27 -9.08
N MET A 427 14.77 -13.29 -9.09
CA MET A 427 13.99 -14.44 -8.64
C MET A 427 14.17 -15.62 -9.60
N ILE A 428 14.24 -16.83 -9.04
CA ILE A 428 14.18 -18.06 -9.83
C ILE A 428 12.73 -18.43 -10.04
N TRP A 429 12.30 -18.50 -11.30
CA TRP A 429 10.99 -18.93 -11.72
C TRP A 429 11.09 -20.36 -12.24
N LEU A 430 10.41 -21.30 -11.59
CA LEU A 430 10.46 -22.72 -11.91
C LEU A 430 9.07 -23.23 -12.29
N GLY A 431 8.86 -23.50 -13.57
CA GLY A 431 7.61 -24.06 -14.08
C GLY A 431 7.47 -25.55 -13.76
N THR A 432 6.27 -25.95 -13.36
CA THR A 432 5.96 -27.34 -12.96
C THR A 432 4.88 -27.95 -13.85
N ASP A 433 4.71 -29.28 -13.75
CA ASP A 433 3.69 -29.99 -14.53
C ASP A 433 2.27 -29.84 -13.96
N LYS A 434 2.11 -29.59 -12.65
CA LYS A 434 0.81 -29.67 -11.96
C LYS A 434 0.48 -28.51 -11.01
N VAL A 435 1.47 -27.73 -10.59
CA VAL A 435 1.33 -26.77 -9.48
C VAL A 435 1.36 -25.32 -9.97
N GLY A 436 1.69 -25.07 -11.23
CA GLY A 436 1.95 -23.75 -11.77
C GLY A 436 3.44 -23.43 -11.72
N VAL A 437 3.78 -22.23 -11.27
CA VAL A 437 5.16 -21.76 -11.13
C VAL A 437 5.56 -21.76 -9.65
N LEU A 438 6.74 -22.29 -9.35
CA LEU A 438 7.41 -22.12 -8.06
C LEU A 438 8.41 -20.97 -8.15
N LEU A 439 8.43 -20.11 -7.14
CA LEU A 439 9.33 -18.97 -7.05
C LEU A 439 10.29 -19.16 -5.88
N MET A 440 11.56 -18.86 -6.11
CA MET A 440 12.60 -18.97 -5.09
C MET A 440 13.50 -17.73 -5.14
N ASN A 441 13.79 -17.17 -3.98
CA ASN A 441 14.68 -16.01 -3.86
C ASN A 441 16.12 -16.47 -3.58
N PRO A 442 17.05 -16.38 -4.56
CA PRO A 442 18.44 -16.78 -4.34
C PRO A 442 19.16 -15.89 -3.31
N LYS A 443 18.71 -14.64 -3.13
CA LYS A 443 19.20 -13.68 -2.13
C LYS A 443 18.49 -13.82 -0.77
N GLY A 444 17.45 -14.65 -0.66
CA GLY A 444 16.65 -14.84 0.55
C GLY A 444 17.36 -15.68 1.63
N MET A 445 16.63 -16.23 2.59
CA MET A 445 17.22 -17.07 3.65
C MET A 445 17.47 -18.53 3.23
N LEU A 446 16.84 -18.98 2.13
CA LEU A 446 16.85 -20.38 1.65
C LEU A 446 16.62 -21.41 2.78
N SER A 447 15.60 -21.14 3.58
CA SER A 447 15.32 -21.83 4.84
C SER A 447 14.78 -23.25 4.61
N ASP A 448 15.10 -24.19 5.49
CA ASP A 448 14.36 -25.44 5.64
C ASP A 448 13.36 -25.32 6.81
N TYR A 449 12.29 -26.13 6.78
CA TYR A 449 11.44 -26.35 7.95
C TYR A 449 11.30 -27.82 8.26
N PHE A 450 11.16 -28.15 9.55
CA PHE A 450 11.04 -29.50 10.04
C PHE A 450 9.86 -29.65 10.99
N THR A 451 9.12 -30.73 10.82
CA THR A 451 8.02 -31.18 11.69
C THR A 451 8.29 -32.60 12.18
N VAL A 452 7.41 -33.13 13.02
CA VAL A 452 7.40 -34.54 13.44
C VAL A 452 7.47 -35.52 12.27
N GLU A 453 6.98 -35.15 11.09
CA GLU A 453 7.07 -35.98 9.87
C GLU A 453 8.52 -36.14 9.38
N ASN A 454 9.37 -35.15 9.65
CA ASN A 454 10.80 -35.19 9.33
C ASN A 454 11.64 -35.92 10.39
N GLY A 455 11.04 -36.31 11.52
CA GLY A 455 11.67 -37.18 12.51
C GLY A 455 11.92 -36.56 13.89
N ILE A 456 11.77 -35.23 14.05
CA ILE A 456 11.80 -34.60 15.38
C ILE A 456 10.67 -35.14 16.27
N GLU A 457 10.90 -35.23 17.57
CA GLU A 457 9.97 -35.94 18.46
C GLU A 457 8.72 -35.11 18.81
N SER A 458 8.82 -33.79 18.75
CA SER A 458 7.71 -32.86 18.93
C SER A 458 7.97 -31.61 18.09
N ASN A 459 6.88 -31.04 17.57
CA ASN A 459 6.87 -29.78 16.83
C ASN A 459 7.22 -28.56 17.68
N ASP A 460 7.16 -28.69 19.01
CA ASP A 460 7.44 -27.60 19.94
C ASP A 460 8.90 -27.66 20.40
N VAL A 461 9.75 -26.90 19.74
CA VAL A 461 11.16 -26.77 20.09
C VAL A 461 11.36 -25.53 20.95
N TRP A 462 11.79 -25.71 22.20
CA TRP A 462 11.92 -24.65 23.19
C TRP A 462 13.37 -24.35 23.61
N GLY A 463 14.34 -25.03 23.02
CA GLY A 463 15.75 -24.66 23.19
C GLY A 463 16.63 -25.29 22.15
N ILE A 464 17.60 -24.53 21.66
CA ILE A 464 18.55 -24.95 20.63
C ILE A 464 19.94 -24.54 21.08
N ASN A 465 20.91 -25.45 21.01
CA ASN A 465 22.30 -25.18 21.32
C ASN A 465 23.25 -26.09 20.51
N GLU A 466 24.53 -25.73 20.44
CA GLU A 466 25.55 -26.48 19.71
C GLU A 466 26.70 -26.94 20.64
N ASP A 467 27.16 -28.17 20.44
CA ASP A 467 28.36 -28.69 21.12
C ASP A 467 29.65 -28.46 20.33
N SER A 468 30.81 -28.69 20.95
CA SER A 468 32.12 -28.47 20.32
C SER A 468 32.37 -29.30 19.05
N LYS A 469 31.56 -30.34 18.80
CA LYS A 469 31.64 -31.18 17.59
C LYS A 469 30.69 -30.73 16.49
N GLY A 470 29.95 -29.64 16.69
CA GLY A 470 28.97 -29.11 15.75
C GLY A 470 27.64 -29.87 15.75
N ARG A 471 27.34 -30.66 16.79
CA ARG A 471 26.04 -31.33 16.92
C ARG A 471 25.03 -30.37 17.52
N ILE A 472 23.82 -30.34 16.94
CA ILE A 472 22.75 -29.44 17.36
C ILE A 472 21.84 -30.17 18.34
N TRP A 473 21.68 -29.60 19.53
CA TRP A 473 20.83 -30.12 20.59
C TRP A 473 19.52 -29.34 20.63
N LEU A 474 18.41 -30.04 20.43
CA LEU A 474 17.06 -29.52 20.37
C LEU A 474 16.26 -30.03 21.56
N GLY A 475 15.88 -29.12 22.45
CA GLY A 475 14.95 -29.39 23.55
C GLY A 475 13.51 -29.38 23.06
N THR A 476 12.84 -30.53 23.12
CA THR A 476 11.42 -30.66 22.75
C THR A 476 10.62 -31.14 23.95
N TYR A 477 9.29 -30.97 23.94
CA TYR A 477 8.46 -31.47 25.05
C TYR A 477 8.67 -32.96 25.36
N ARG A 478 9.10 -33.75 24.37
CA ARG A 478 9.23 -35.21 24.47
C ARG A 478 10.66 -35.73 24.55
N GLY A 479 11.64 -34.88 24.88
CA GLY A 479 13.03 -35.29 25.07
C GLY A 479 14.03 -34.35 24.40
N LEU A 480 15.28 -34.80 24.30
CA LEU A 480 16.33 -34.07 23.60
C LEU A 480 16.63 -34.76 22.27
N ASN A 481 16.38 -34.05 21.17
CA ASN A 481 16.85 -34.47 19.85
C ASN A 481 18.26 -33.93 19.62
N ILE A 482 19.19 -34.77 19.19
CA ILE A 482 20.59 -34.42 18.96
C ILE A 482 20.91 -34.70 17.50
N TYR A 483 21.03 -33.64 16.71
CA TYR A 483 21.35 -33.73 15.29
C TYR A 483 22.88 -33.76 15.09
N ASP A 484 23.36 -34.82 14.45
CA ASP A 484 24.74 -34.96 13.97
C ASP A 484 24.78 -34.67 12.46
N PRO A 485 25.26 -33.48 12.04
CA PRO A 485 25.26 -33.07 10.63
C PRO A 485 26.21 -33.90 9.74
N GLN A 486 27.28 -34.44 10.33
CA GLN A 486 28.26 -35.27 9.60
C GLN A 486 27.69 -36.64 9.27
N LYS A 487 26.89 -37.23 10.17
CA LYS A 487 26.27 -38.54 9.98
C LYS A 487 24.86 -38.48 9.41
N GLU A 488 24.27 -37.29 9.32
CA GLU A 488 22.88 -37.08 8.91
C GLU A 488 21.90 -37.90 9.76
N ARG A 489 22.10 -37.85 11.08
CA ARG A 489 21.31 -38.61 12.06
C ARG A 489 20.79 -37.70 13.15
N LEU A 490 19.52 -37.93 13.51
CA LEU A 490 18.88 -37.32 14.67
C LEU A 490 18.78 -38.39 15.77
N TYR A 491 19.62 -38.27 16.80
CA TYR A 491 19.59 -39.13 17.98
C TYR A 491 18.55 -38.62 18.97
N LEU A 492 17.93 -39.53 19.72
CA LEU A 492 16.92 -39.19 20.71
C LEU A 492 17.39 -39.62 22.10
N PHE A 493 17.58 -38.65 22.98
CA PHE A 493 17.90 -38.87 24.38
C PHE A 493 16.63 -38.70 25.23
N HIS A 494 16.22 -39.81 25.86
CA HIS A 494 15.27 -39.81 26.96
C HIS A 494 16.03 -40.09 28.25
N PHE A 495 15.61 -39.43 29.30
CA PHE A 495 16.00 -39.84 30.63
C PHE A 495 15.22 -41.16 30.98
N PRO A 496 15.58 -41.92 32.03
CA PRO A 496 14.91 -43.16 32.42
C PRO A 496 13.75 -43.00 33.45
N GLY A 497 12.71 -43.86 33.34
CA GLY A 497 11.54 -43.95 34.22
C GLY A 497 10.34 -43.07 33.79
N ASP A 498 9.16 -43.24 34.40
CA ASP A 498 8.00 -42.32 34.25
C ASP A 498 8.29 -40.88 34.75
N ILE A 499 9.53 -40.61 35.13
CA ILE A 499 10.06 -39.36 35.69
C ILE A 499 10.00 -38.22 34.62
N LEU A 500 9.54 -38.48 33.39
CA LEU A 500 9.97 -37.73 32.20
C LEU A 500 8.92 -37.56 31.10
N ILE A 501 7.65 -37.75 31.44
CA ILE A 501 6.59 -37.48 30.48
C ILE A 501 6.35 -35.96 30.47
N ASN A 502 6.82 -35.30 29.40
CA ASN A 502 6.38 -33.99 28.90
C ASN A 502 6.67 -32.75 29.76
N ASP A 503 7.94 -32.31 29.90
CA ASP A 503 8.21 -31.06 30.66
C ASP A 503 9.53 -30.30 30.36
N PHE A 504 10.19 -30.53 29.22
CA PHE A 504 11.41 -29.79 28.86
C PHE A 504 11.08 -28.37 28.38
N ARG A 505 11.84 -27.37 28.87
CA ARG A 505 11.59 -25.96 28.57
C ARG A 505 12.75 -25.25 27.88
N GLN A 506 13.99 -25.52 28.25
CA GLN A 506 15.12 -24.85 27.59
C GLN A 506 16.39 -25.69 27.74
N ILE A 507 17.28 -25.55 26.77
CA ILE A 507 18.65 -26.04 26.86
C ILE A 507 19.59 -24.89 26.56
N ASN A 508 20.59 -24.70 27.40
CA ASN A 508 21.63 -23.72 27.17
C ASN A 508 22.99 -24.18 27.68
N LYS A 509 24.06 -23.70 27.05
CA LYS A 509 25.43 -24.00 27.46
C LYS A 509 25.80 -23.19 28.71
N ILE A 510 26.40 -23.86 29.69
CA ILE A 510 26.92 -23.24 30.93
C ILE A 510 28.44 -23.47 31.12
N GLY A 511 29.07 -24.14 30.17
CA GLY A 511 30.51 -24.42 30.14
C GLY A 511 30.90 -25.09 28.83
N GLU A 512 32.19 -25.41 28.66
CA GLU A 512 32.66 -26.14 27.49
C GLU A 512 32.07 -27.57 27.48
N ASP A 513 31.13 -27.81 26.56
CA ASP A 513 30.33 -29.05 26.43
C ASP A 513 29.59 -29.48 27.71
N VAL A 514 29.22 -28.49 28.52
CA VAL A 514 28.33 -28.67 29.67
C VAL A 514 27.04 -27.91 29.40
N PHE A 515 25.93 -28.64 29.33
CA PHE A 515 24.61 -28.10 29.07
C PHE A 515 23.76 -28.10 30.33
N PHE A 516 23.03 -27.00 30.53
CA PHE A 516 21.95 -26.90 31.47
C PHE A 516 20.63 -27.16 30.75
N VAL A 517 19.78 -27.98 31.34
CA VAL A 517 18.45 -28.31 30.81
C VAL A 517 17.41 -27.97 31.86
N GLY A 518 16.57 -26.97 31.58
CA GLY A 518 15.46 -26.57 32.42
C GLY A 518 14.22 -27.44 32.18
N MET A 519 13.56 -27.85 33.26
CA MET A 519 12.38 -28.72 33.24
C MET A 519 11.32 -28.22 34.22
N ALA A 520 10.04 -28.59 34.05
CA ALA A 520 9.00 -28.14 34.97
C ALA A 520 8.90 -28.89 36.32
N ARG A 521 9.81 -29.84 36.57
CA ARG A 521 9.99 -30.51 37.87
C ARG A 521 11.37 -30.30 38.50
N GLY A 522 12.27 -29.61 37.82
CA GLY A 522 13.67 -29.52 38.21
C GLY A 522 14.59 -29.11 37.08
N PHE A 523 15.84 -29.52 37.14
CA PHE A 523 16.83 -29.22 36.12
C PHE A 523 17.80 -30.38 35.94
N SER A 524 18.51 -30.41 34.81
CA SER A 524 19.61 -31.34 34.59
C SER A 524 20.86 -30.64 34.09
N ILE A 525 22.00 -31.19 34.48
CA ILE A 525 23.32 -30.81 33.98
C ILE A 525 23.83 -31.99 33.16
N ILE A 526 24.06 -31.76 31.87
CA ILE A 526 24.65 -32.72 30.95
C ILE A 526 26.11 -32.37 30.75
N ASP A 527 27.00 -33.28 31.12
CA ASP A 527 28.44 -33.17 30.89
C ASP A 527 28.86 -34.21 29.85
N LEU A 528 29.24 -33.72 28.66
CA LEU A 528 29.64 -34.59 27.55
C LEU A 528 31.05 -35.18 27.72
N LYS A 529 31.92 -34.55 28.52
CA LYS A 529 33.23 -35.12 28.85
C LYS A 529 33.06 -36.31 29.79
N ALA A 530 32.15 -36.20 30.75
CA ALA A 530 31.77 -37.28 31.66
C ALA A 530 30.79 -38.29 31.05
N ASN A 531 30.20 -38.00 29.88
CA ASN A 531 29.14 -38.81 29.25
C ASN A 531 27.97 -39.10 30.23
N SER A 532 27.57 -38.08 30.98
CA SER A 532 26.56 -38.22 32.01
C SER A 532 25.63 -37.02 32.11
N ALA A 533 24.36 -37.29 32.36
CA ALA A 533 23.35 -36.31 32.72
C ALA A 533 22.98 -36.49 34.20
N THR A 534 23.06 -35.44 35.00
CA THR A 534 22.64 -35.45 36.40
C THR A 534 21.35 -34.65 36.54
N PHE A 535 20.30 -35.25 37.07
CA PHE A 535 18.99 -34.61 37.25
C PHE A 535 18.74 -34.27 38.72
N TYR A 536 18.18 -33.09 38.98
CA TYR A 536 17.84 -32.59 40.32
C TYR A 536 16.34 -32.26 40.38
N GLU A 537 15.58 -32.99 41.21
CA GLU A 537 14.13 -32.76 41.38
C GLU A 537 13.85 -31.65 42.40
N THR A 538 13.33 -30.50 41.97
CA THR A 538 13.08 -29.36 42.86
C THR A 538 11.64 -29.27 43.36
N ARG A 539 10.69 -29.94 42.69
CA ARG A 539 9.26 -29.80 42.99
C ARG A 539 8.87 -30.43 44.33
N SER A 540 9.31 -31.67 44.57
CA SER A 540 9.03 -32.42 45.79
C SER A 540 9.83 -31.88 46.98
N SER A 541 11.09 -31.51 46.75
CA SER A 541 12.07 -31.10 47.77
C SER A 541 11.92 -29.64 48.20
N LEU A 542 11.75 -28.72 47.24
CA LEU A 542 11.79 -27.27 47.48
C LEU A 542 10.45 -26.56 47.21
N GLY A 543 9.45 -27.28 46.68
CA GLY A 543 8.17 -26.70 46.25
C GLY A 543 8.29 -25.81 45.00
N ILE A 544 9.40 -25.92 44.27
CA ILE A 544 9.70 -25.10 43.09
C ILE A 544 9.31 -25.90 41.85
N THR A 545 8.36 -25.37 41.08
CA THR A 545 7.84 -26.03 39.88
C THR A 545 8.85 -25.92 38.74
N THR A 546 8.87 -24.80 38.04
CA THR A 546 9.52 -24.69 36.73
C THR A 546 10.84 -23.97 36.77
N ILE A 547 11.86 -24.58 36.18
CA ILE A 547 13.16 -23.96 35.93
C ILE A 547 13.32 -23.79 34.43
N PHE A 548 13.66 -22.58 34.01
CA PHE A 548 13.71 -22.19 32.61
C PHE A 548 15.15 -22.30 32.06
N THR A 549 16.04 -21.39 32.49
CA THR A 549 17.44 -21.35 32.07
C THR A 549 18.38 -21.33 33.27
N GLY A 550 19.66 -21.61 33.04
CA GLY A 550 20.71 -21.52 34.06
C GLY A 550 21.99 -20.93 33.51
N GLU A 551 22.75 -20.20 34.33
CA GLU A 551 24.04 -19.63 33.98
C GLU A 551 25.08 -19.94 35.06
N LYS A 552 26.30 -20.29 34.64
CA LYS A 552 27.39 -20.60 35.56
C LYS A 552 28.28 -19.37 35.77
N THR A 553 28.45 -19.02 37.04
CA THR A 553 29.35 -17.95 37.49
C THR A 553 30.80 -18.42 37.57
N ALA A 554 31.74 -17.48 37.69
CA ALA A 554 33.17 -17.79 37.79
C ALA A 554 33.49 -18.61 39.06
N GLU A 555 32.71 -18.40 40.12
CA GLU A 555 32.80 -19.12 41.41
C GLU A 555 32.18 -20.53 41.35
N GLY A 556 31.73 -20.99 40.17
CA GLY A 556 31.16 -22.34 40.01
C GLY A 556 29.68 -22.47 40.40
N LYS A 557 29.05 -21.41 40.91
CA LYS A 557 27.62 -21.39 41.25
C LYS A 557 26.75 -21.30 40.00
N ILE A 558 25.60 -21.96 40.04
CA ILE A 558 24.63 -22.00 38.95
C ILE A 558 23.43 -21.13 39.35
N TRP A 559 23.25 -20.03 38.63
CA TRP A 559 22.10 -19.14 38.75
C TRP A 559 21.01 -19.63 37.81
N MET A 560 19.77 -19.73 38.27
CA MET A 560 18.68 -20.31 37.51
C MET A 560 17.44 -19.44 37.56
N GLY A 561 16.84 -19.21 36.39
CA GLY A 561 15.54 -18.58 36.25
C GLY A 561 14.45 -19.61 36.53
N SER A 562 13.45 -19.25 37.33
CA SER A 562 12.35 -20.15 37.67
C SER A 562 11.02 -19.42 37.71
N GLY A 563 9.91 -20.18 37.72
CA GLY A 563 8.56 -19.67 38.02
C GLY A 563 8.37 -19.29 39.49
N SER A 564 9.46 -19.12 40.23
CA SER A 564 9.51 -18.75 41.64
C SER A 564 10.57 -17.69 41.93
N GLY A 565 11.17 -17.09 40.90
CA GLY A 565 12.20 -16.07 40.97
C GLY A 565 13.56 -16.64 40.57
N VAL A 566 14.62 -16.06 41.09
CA VAL A 566 16.00 -16.47 40.79
C VAL A 566 16.49 -17.42 41.89
N LEU A 567 17.09 -18.53 41.45
CA LEU A 567 17.66 -19.55 42.32
C LEU A 567 19.17 -19.60 42.11
N VAL A 568 19.92 -19.88 43.17
CA VAL A 568 21.37 -20.07 43.09
C VAL A 568 21.72 -21.38 43.77
N PHE A 569 22.27 -22.31 42.98
CA PHE A 569 22.77 -23.59 43.45
C PHE A 569 24.30 -23.58 43.46
N ASP A 570 24.86 -23.87 44.63
CA ASP A 570 26.29 -24.09 44.80
C ASP A 570 26.55 -25.61 44.88
N PRO A 571 27.10 -26.23 43.83
CA PRO A 571 27.33 -27.67 43.80
C PRO A 571 28.42 -28.14 44.75
N GLU A 572 29.40 -27.29 45.10
CA GLU A 572 30.49 -27.66 46.01
C GLU A 572 30.06 -27.57 47.48
N ALA A 573 29.42 -26.45 47.84
CA ALA A 573 28.90 -26.25 49.19
C ALA A 573 27.58 -27.01 49.43
N ASN A 574 26.98 -27.55 48.37
CA ASN A 574 25.62 -28.10 48.35
C ASN A 574 24.66 -27.14 49.06
N THR A 575 24.57 -25.89 48.59
CA THR A 575 23.67 -24.87 49.13
C THR A 575 22.72 -24.34 48.07
N PHE A 576 21.51 -23.98 48.49
CA PHE A 576 20.47 -23.47 47.59
C PHE A 576 19.91 -22.16 48.15
N LYS A 577 19.88 -21.11 47.31
CA LYS A 577 19.35 -19.79 47.65
C LYS A 577 18.27 -19.36 46.67
N LYS A 578 17.31 -18.56 47.13
CA LYS A 578 16.20 -18.04 46.34
C LYS A 578 15.98 -16.54 46.60
N VAL A 579 15.71 -15.79 45.55
CA VAL A 579 15.15 -14.44 45.61
C VAL A 579 13.91 -14.38 44.71
N GLY A 580 12.85 -13.75 45.19
CA GLY A 580 11.56 -13.60 44.51
C GLY A 580 11.00 -12.19 44.74
N LYS A 581 9.74 -11.97 44.37
CA LYS A 581 9.05 -10.67 44.49
C LYS A 581 9.04 -10.13 45.91
N SER A 582 8.81 -11.01 46.88
CA SER A 582 8.82 -10.66 48.31
C SER A 582 10.17 -10.14 48.83
N ASN A 583 11.26 -10.35 48.08
CA ASN A 583 12.63 -10.09 48.53
C ASN A 583 13.42 -9.17 47.58
N GLY A 584 12.74 -8.46 46.66
CA GLY A 584 13.32 -7.39 45.85
C GLY A 584 13.20 -7.54 44.33
N LEU A 585 12.80 -8.70 43.80
CA LEU A 585 12.47 -8.80 42.37
C LEU A 585 11.14 -8.11 42.06
N SER A 586 10.93 -7.67 40.82
CA SER A 586 9.65 -7.12 40.37
C SER A 586 8.58 -8.23 40.28
N SER A 587 9.01 -9.46 39.99
CA SER A 587 8.15 -10.63 39.86
C SER A 587 8.81 -11.93 40.31
N ASP A 588 7.98 -12.94 40.58
CA ASP A 588 8.39 -14.32 40.83
C ASP A 588 8.58 -15.12 39.53
N PHE A 589 8.31 -14.55 38.35
CA PHE A 589 8.58 -15.21 37.08
C PHE A 589 9.87 -14.67 36.46
N ALA A 590 10.96 -15.43 36.56
CA ALA A 590 12.25 -15.09 35.95
C ALA A 590 12.54 -16.05 34.79
N PHE A 591 12.30 -15.62 33.55
CA PHE A 591 12.37 -16.49 32.36
C PHE A 591 13.79 -16.62 31.81
N ILE A 592 14.55 -15.52 31.81
CA ILE A 592 15.90 -15.46 31.24
C ILE A 592 16.88 -15.00 32.30
N ILE A 593 18.02 -15.69 32.35
CA ILE A 593 19.20 -15.27 33.08
C ILE A 593 20.36 -15.31 32.10
N LYS A 594 21.09 -14.20 32.00
CA LYS A 594 22.29 -14.11 31.17
C LYS A 594 23.40 -13.36 31.88
N LYS A 595 24.61 -13.87 31.72
CA LYS A 595 25.83 -13.25 32.22
C LYS A 595 26.46 -12.45 31.09
N ASP A 596 26.76 -11.18 31.33
CA ASP A 596 27.48 -10.34 30.36
C ASP A 596 29.01 -10.54 30.43
N SER A 597 29.74 -9.94 29.48
CA SER A 597 31.21 -9.96 29.44
C SER A 597 31.91 -9.37 30.67
N LYS A 598 31.22 -8.55 31.47
CA LYS A 598 31.72 -7.97 32.73
C LYS A 598 31.41 -8.84 33.96
N GLY A 599 30.71 -9.95 33.77
CA GLY A 599 30.31 -10.87 34.82
C GLY A 599 29.06 -10.44 35.60
N GLN A 600 28.34 -9.41 35.15
CA GLN A 600 27.06 -9.01 35.75
C GLN A 600 25.97 -9.97 35.28
N ILE A 601 24.95 -10.17 36.11
CA ILE A 601 23.85 -11.09 35.81
C ILE A 601 22.60 -10.28 35.48
N TRP A 602 22.12 -10.44 34.26
CA TRP A 602 20.88 -9.87 33.76
C TRP A 602 19.77 -10.90 33.93
N VAL A 603 18.67 -10.48 34.55
CA VAL A 603 17.50 -11.33 34.80
C VAL A 603 16.27 -10.66 34.20
N CYS A 604 15.65 -11.30 33.22
CA CYS A 604 14.37 -10.83 32.67
C CYS A 604 13.20 -11.50 33.38
N THR A 605 12.23 -10.69 33.78
CA THR A 605 10.99 -11.11 34.41
C THR A 605 9.79 -10.71 33.56
N ASP A 606 8.58 -11.18 33.89
CA ASP A 606 7.35 -10.67 33.27
C ASP A 606 7.07 -9.17 33.56
N SER A 607 7.81 -8.56 34.50
CA SER A 607 7.59 -7.21 35.02
C SER A 607 8.89 -6.40 35.09
N GLY A 608 9.77 -6.54 34.11
CA GLY A 608 10.99 -5.75 33.94
C GLY A 608 12.27 -6.60 33.96
N VAL A 609 13.41 -5.92 33.89
CA VAL A 609 14.75 -6.52 33.86
C VAL A 609 15.54 -6.09 35.08
N HIS A 610 16.25 -7.02 35.71
CA HIS A 610 17.08 -6.77 36.88
C HIS A 610 18.55 -6.99 36.55
N LEU A 611 19.38 -5.99 36.81
CA LEU A 611 20.83 -6.08 36.67
C LEU A 611 21.47 -6.32 38.04
N PHE A 612 21.98 -7.52 38.25
CA PHE A 612 22.66 -7.92 39.48
C PHE A 612 24.16 -7.66 39.39
N ASP A 613 24.76 -7.28 40.51
CA ASP A 613 26.22 -7.31 40.61
C ASP A 613 26.78 -8.75 40.51
N PRO A 614 28.06 -8.92 40.15
CA PRO A 614 28.66 -10.26 40.00
C PRO A 614 28.62 -11.12 41.28
N LYS A 615 28.47 -10.50 42.45
CA LYS A 615 28.41 -11.21 43.74
C LYS A 615 26.98 -11.60 44.14
N GLY A 616 25.97 -11.05 43.47
CA GLY A 616 24.56 -11.18 43.79
C GLY A 616 24.13 -10.44 45.07
N GLU A 617 24.85 -9.40 45.50
CA GLU A 617 24.57 -8.67 46.74
C GLU A 617 23.57 -7.53 46.53
N SER A 618 23.62 -6.89 45.36
CA SER A 618 22.76 -5.78 44.96
C SER A 618 22.21 -5.94 43.54
N GLN A 619 21.11 -5.24 43.26
CA GLN A 619 20.42 -5.26 41.97
C GLN A 619 19.93 -3.87 41.55
N ARG A 620 19.73 -3.67 40.25
CA ARG A 620 19.14 -2.47 39.67
C ARG A 620 17.91 -2.86 38.85
N PRO A 621 16.68 -2.48 39.26
CA PRO A 621 15.47 -2.78 38.51
C PRO A 621 15.28 -1.77 37.37
N LEU A 622 15.17 -2.30 36.15
CA LEU A 622 14.88 -1.57 34.91
C LEU A 622 13.46 -1.94 34.44
N ASN A 623 12.64 -0.94 34.15
CA ASN A 623 11.23 -1.10 33.73
C ASN A 623 10.82 0.05 32.81
N LYS A 624 9.56 0.11 32.36
CA LYS A 624 9.07 1.15 31.44
C LYS A 624 9.22 2.57 31.99
N GLY A 625 9.00 2.74 33.30
CA GLY A 625 9.23 4.02 33.99
C GLY A 625 10.71 4.34 34.23
N LYS A 626 11.59 3.36 34.04
CA LYS A 626 13.04 3.40 34.26
C LYS A 626 13.79 2.88 33.03
N MET A 627 13.56 3.54 31.89
CA MET A 627 14.35 3.45 30.64
C MET A 627 14.06 2.31 29.67
N LEU A 628 13.28 1.29 30.02
CA LEU A 628 12.88 0.28 29.02
C LEU A 628 11.65 0.75 28.25
N MET A 629 11.41 0.18 27.07
CA MET A 629 10.18 0.47 26.30
C MET A 629 8.91 -0.14 26.92
N THR A 630 9.08 -1.28 27.59
CA THR A 630 8.00 -2.08 28.15
C THR A 630 8.46 -2.76 29.44
N ASP A 631 7.50 -3.16 30.25
CA ASP A 631 7.73 -3.99 31.43
C ASP A 631 7.90 -5.46 31.03
N TYR A 632 7.21 -5.92 29.99
CA TYR A 632 7.30 -7.32 29.55
C TYR A 632 8.47 -7.51 28.57
N ASN A 633 9.60 -8.01 29.08
CA ASN A 633 10.80 -8.26 28.29
C ASN A 633 11.09 -9.76 28.28
N SER A 634 10.93 -10.40 27.13
CA SER A 634 10.99 -11.85 26.96
C SER A 634 12.30 -12.31 26.33
N MET A 635 13.21 -11.39 25.97
CA MET A 635 14.40 -11.72 25.18
C MET A 635 15.61 -10.88 25.58
N LEU A 636 16.81 -11.49 25.59
CA LEU A 636 18.06 -10.80 25.91
C LEU A 636 19.27 -11.49 25.27
N PHE A 637 20.16 -10.71 24.65
CA PHE A 637 21.49 -11.15 24.26
C PHE A 637 22.52 -10.02 24.31
N GLU A 638 23.80 -10.39 24.36
CA GLU A 638 24.94 -9.49 24.22
C GLU A 638 25.43 -9.51 22.76
N SER A 639 25.51 -8.35 22.12
CA SER A 639 25.97 -8.20 20.74
C SER A 639 27.48 -8.39 20.63
N SER A 640 27.95 -8.66 19.42
CA SER A 640 29.39 -8.71 19.07
C SER A 640 30.12 -7.38 19.34
N GLN A 641 29.38 -6.28 19.48
CA GLN A 641 29.89 -4.95 19.82
C GLN A 641 29.88 -4.67 21.34
N GLY A 642 29.47 -5.64 22.17
CA GLY A 642 29.37 -5.50 23.63
C GLY A 642 28.13 -4.71 24.09
N GLU A 643 27.12 -4.57 23.24
CA GLU A 643 25.85 -3.95 23.60
C GLU A 643 24.89 -4.99 24.18
N ILE A 644 24.04 -4.58 25.12
CA ILE A 644 22.99 -5.45 25.64
C ILE A 644 21.69 -5.12 24.92
N VAL A 645 21.15 -6.09 24.20
CA VAL A 645 19.91 -5.92 23.43
C VAL A 645 18.79 -6.66 24.14
N ILE A 646 17.74 -5.91 24.48
CA ILE A 646 16.58 -6.40 25.23
C ILE A 646 15.34 -6.25 24.35
N GLY A 647 14.60 -7.33 24.15
CA GLY A 647 13.36 -7.36 23.37
C GLY A 647 12.13 -7.66 24.22
N GLY A 648 10.97 -7.18 23.79
CA GLY A 648 9.69 -7.41 24.44
C GLY A 648 8.50 -7.21 23.50
N ASP A 649 7.32 -6.97 24.06
CA ASP A 649 6.05 -6.80 23.34
C ASP A 649 5.91 -5.48 22.56
N MET A 650 6.76 -4.49 22.83
CA MET A 650 6.70 -3.16 22.21
C MET A 650 7.93 -2.80 21.35
N GLY A 651 8.84 -3.75 21.11
CA GLY A 651 10.05 -3.58 20.31
C GLY A 651 11.35 -3.85 21.06
N ILE A 652 12.44 -3.16 20.69
CA ILE A 652 13.80 -3.43 21.17
C ILE A 652 14.38 -2.21 21.89
N SER A 653 15.08 -2.47 22.99
CA SER A 653 15.95 -1.52 23.70
C SER A 653 17.41 -1.96 23.59
N ILE A 654 18.25 -1.15 22.95
CA ILE A 654 19.68 -1.42 22.76
C ILE A 654 20.48 -0.56 23.73
N PHE A 655 21.12 -1.20 24.71
CA PHE A 655 21.96 -0.56 25.70
C PHE A 655 23.42 -0.61 25.26
N ASN A 656 24.03 0.56 25.05
CA ASN A 656 25.47 0.69 24.79
C ASN A 656 26.22 1.05 26.09
N PRO A 657 26.99 0.13 26.68
CA PRO A 657 27.72 0.40 27.92
C PRO A 657 28.87 1.39 27.78
N GLU A 658 29.47 1.52 26.59
CA GLU A 658 30.62 2.40 26.34
C GLU A 658 30.17 3.85 26.18
N GLU A 659 29.15 4.09 25.35
CA GLU A 659 28.59 5.41 25.10
C GLU A 659 27.63 5.87 26.22
N LYS A 660 27.20 4.93 27.08
CA LYS A 660 26.17 5.16 28.12
C LYS A 660 24.87 5.70 27.51
N THR A 661 24.46 5.11 26.39
CA THR A 661 23.24 5.49 25.66
C THR A 661 22.32 4.30 25.44
N ILE A 662 21.01 4.55 25.46
CA ILE A 662 19.98 3.58 25.11
C ILE A 662 19.30 4.03 23.82
N THR A 663 19.09 3.10 22.89
CA THR A 663 18.35 3.35 21.64
C THR A 663 17.10 2.49 21.62
N HIS A 664 15.96 3.13 21.36
CA HIS A 664 14.65 2.48 21.29
C HIS A 664 14.22 2.29 19.84
N VAL A 665 13.79 1.07 19.51
CA VAL A 665 13.27 0.71 18.20
C VAL A 665 11.87 0.13 18.38
N SER A 666 10.85 0.87 17.94
CA SER A 666 9.43 0.52 18.10
C SER A 666 8.70 0.50 16.76
N GLY A 667 7.40 0.16 16.76
CA GLY A 667 6.56 0.20 15.56
C GLY A 667 6.60 1.55 14.82
N LYS A 668 6.80 2.65 15.54
CA LYS A 668 6.98 3.99 14.94
C LYS A 668 8.27 4.12 14.13
N SER A 669 9.29 3.33 14.48
CA SER A 669 10.57 3.27 13.79
C SER A 669 10.55 2.33 12.58
N GLY A 670 9.50 1.52 12.41
CA GLY A 670 9.33 0.63 11.26
C GLY A 670 9.47 -0.86 11.55
N ILE A 671 9.74 -1.28 12.80
CA ILE A 671 9.68 -2.70 13.17
C ILE A 671 8.21 -3.12 13.30
N ASN A 672 7.73 -3.96 12.38
CA ASN A 672 6.32 -4.35 12.32
C ASN A 672 6.19 -5.87 12.06
N PRO A 673 5.53 -6.64 12.95
CA PRO A 673 4.88 -6.22 14.19
C PRO A 673 5.89 -5.85 15.30
N PRO A 674 5.49 -5.00 16.27
CA PRO A 674 6.34 -4.64 17.40
C PRO A 674 6.46 -5.75 18.46
N SER A 675 5.54 -6.72 18.47
CA SER A 675 5.59 -7.89 19.35
C SER A 675 6.68 -8.85 18.89
N LEU A 676 7.70 -9.03 19.73
CA LEU A 676 8.85 -9.86 19.43
C LEU A 676 8.88 -11.10 20.33
N TYR A 677 9.30 -12.23 19.79
CA TYR A 677 9.43 -13.48 20.53
C TYR A 677 10.86 -13.94 20.70
N ASP A 678 11.69 -13.75 19.68
CA ASP A 678 13.07 -14.19 19.72
C ASP A 678 14.03 -13.24 18.99
N LEU A 679 15.29 -13.25 19.36
CA LEU A 679 16.31 -12.37 18.80
C LEU A 679 17.69 -13.02 18.83
N ASN A 680 18.49 -12.72 17.81
CA ASN A 680 19.89 -13.11 17.74
C ASN A 680 20.67 -12.12 16.87
N GLU A 681 21.97 -12.35 16.77
CA GLU A 681 22.84 -11.64 15.84
C GLU A 681 23.55 -12.63 14.93
N SER A 682 23.39 -12.40 13.63
CA SER A 682 24.09 -13.15 12.58
C SER A 682 24.85 -12.17 11.70
N LYS A 683 26.18 -12.39 11.58
CA LYS A 683 27.13 -11.56 10.81
C LYS A 683 26.98 -10.04 11.04
N GLY A 684 26.79 -9.63 12.29
CA GLY A 684 26.68 -8.21 12.66
C GLY A 684 25.31 -7.56 12.43
N ARG A 685 24.30 -8.34 12.01
CA ARG A 685 22.92 -7.88 11.87
C ARG A 685 22.04 -8.53 12.94
N ILE A 686 21.15 -7.75 13.52
CA ILE A 686 20.16 -8.28 14.47
C ILE A 686 19.05 -8.95 13.65
N GLN A 687 18.71 -10.18 13.98
CA GLN A 687 17.52 -10.86 13.45
C GLN A 687 16.53 -11.07 14.58
N VAL A 688 15.25 -10.92 14.25
CA VAL A 688 14.17 -10.90 15.24
C VAL A 688 13.05 -11.80 14.77
N GLY A 689 12.70 -12.81 15.56
CA GLY A 689 11.50 -13.61 15.39
C GLY A 689 10.29 -12.85 15.93
N SER A 690 9.27 -12.68 15.10
CA SER A 690 8.04 -11.91 15.36
C SER A 690 6.83 -12.71 14.91
N GLU A 691 5.61 -12.31 15.31
CA GLU A 691 4.34 -12.88 14.83
C GLU A 691 4.15 -12.89 13.31
N ASN A 692 4.96 -12.12 12.56
CA ASN A 692 4.91 -12.06 11.12
C ASN A 692 6.19 -12.56 10.42
N GLY A 693 6.94 -13.45 11.09
CA GLY A 693 8.13 -14.09 10.55
C GLY A 693 9.41 -13.50 11.14
N ILE A 694 10.47 -13.44 10.33
CA ILE A 694 11.80 -13.02 10.76
C ILE A 694 12.11 -11.62 10.21
N ILE A 695 12.31 -10.67 11.10
CA ILE A 695 12.70 -9.30 10.77
C ILE A 695 14.22 -9.18 10.87
N VAL A 696 14.86 -8.82 9.76
CA VAL A 696 16.29 -8.47 9.73
C VAL A 696 16.44 -6.97 9.92
N VAL A 697 17.20 -6.58 10.93
CA VAL A 697 17.44 -5.19 11.31
C VAL A 697 18.84 -4.77 10.88
N GLU A 698 18.91 -3.84 9.93
CA GLU A 698 20.14 -3.20 9.49
C GLU A 698 20.26 -1.81 10.10
N ARG A 699 21.39 -1.58 10.78
CA ARG A 699 21.69 -0.31 11.44
C ARG A 699 22.39 0.65 10.45
N PRO A 700 22.26 1.98 10.62
CA PRO A 700 23.03 2.94 9.84
C PRO A 700 24.52 2.75 10.12
N GLN A 701 25.34 2.67 9.08
CA GLN A 701 26.80 2.54 9.21
C GLN A 701 27.49 3.84 8.78
N LYS A 702 28.47 4.30 9.58
CA LYS A 702 29.21 5.57 9.33
C LYS A 702 29.90 5.65 7.96
N ASN A 703 30.17 4.52 7.30
CA ASN A 703 30.90 4.43 6.02
C ASN A 703 30.13 3.65 4.93
N SER A 704 28.80 3.46 5.04
CA SER A 704 28.02 2.77 4.01
C SER A 704 27.07 3.71 3.27
N SER A 705 26.57 3.25 2.11
CA SER A 705 25.53 3.93 1.34
C SER A 705 24.16 3.97 2.02
N ASN A 706 23.99 3.33 3.19
CA ASN A 706 22.73 3.33 3.94
C ASN A 706 22.84 4.18 5.22
N PRO A 707 22.38 5.44 5.19
CA PRO A 707 22.37 6.33 6.36
C PRO A 707 21.19 6.08 7.31
N PHE A 708 20.29 5.12 7.02
CA PHE A 708 19.05 4.90 7.77
C PHE A 708 18.97 3.50 8.37
N TRP A 709 18.18 3.36 9.44
CA TRP A 709 17.73 2.06 9.93
C TRP A 709 16.83 1.41 8.88
N ARG A 710 17.03 0.11 8.63
CA ARG A 710 16.20 -0.67 7.71
C ARG A 710 15.70 -1.93 8.40
N PHE A 711 14.41 -2.19 8.21
CA PHE A 711 13.70 -3.34 8.75
C PHE A 711 13.15 -4.14 7.57
N THR A 712 13.65 -5.35 7.39
CA THR A 712 13.21 -6.23 6.30
C THR A 712 12.53 -7.44 6.89
N ASN A 713 11.23 -7.57 6.66
CA ASN A 713 10.44 -8.66 7.21
C ASN A 713 10.32 -9.82 6.21
N PHE A 714 10.80 -11.00 6.60
CA PHE A 714 10.62 -12.26 5.88
C PHE A 714 9.49 -13.02 6.56
N GLY A 715 8.34 -13.14 5.89
CA GLY A 715 7.18 -13.88 6.38
C GLY A 715 6.64 -14.88 5.36
N LYS A 716 5.33 -15.11 5.36
CA LYS A 716 4.65 -16.00 4.40
C LYS A 716 4.90 -15.64 2.95
N SER A 717 4.92 -14.36 2.60
CA SER A 717 5.23 -13.88 1.24
C SER A 717 6.67 -14.15 0.82
N SER A 718 7.57 -14.43 1.77
CA SER A 718 8.95 -14.88 1.51
C SER A 718 9.10 -16.40 1.57
N GLY A 719 8.00 -17.15 1.71
CA GLY A 719 7.96 -18.61 1.73
C GLY A 719 8.16 -19.26 3.11
N LEU A 720 8.05 -18.50 4.20
CA LEU A 720 8.02 -19.09 5.55
C LEU A 720 6.60 -19.62 5.86
N PRO A 721 6.44 -20.91 6.19
CA PRO A 721 5.11 -21.52 6.31
C PRO A 721 4.34 -21.04 7.55
N TYR A 722 5.05 -20.67 8.61
CA TYR A 722 4.49 -20.17 9.86
C TYR A 722 5.34 -19.02 10.37
N ASN A 723 4.73 -18.18 11.19
CA ASN A 723 5.36 -16.97 11.70
C ASN A 723 5.54 -16.98 13.22
N ASP A 724 5.01 -17.97 13.95
CA ASP A 724 5.03 -17.97 15.42
C ASP A 724 6.30 -18.63 15.96
N HIS A 725 7.17 -17.83 16.59
CA HIS A 725 8.48 -18.26 17.10
C HIS A 725 8.42 -18.41 18.62
N ASN A 726 9.05 -19.46 19.16
CA ASN A 726 9.10 -19.66 20.60
C ASN A 726 10.10 -18.70 21.24
N GLN A 727 9.85 -18.33 22.49
CA GLN A 727 10.64 -17.32 23.20
C GLN A 727 12.08 -17.78 23.49
N ALA A 728 13.07 -16.98 23.08
CA ALA A 728 14.49 -17.18 23.36
C ALA A 728 15.01 -18.60 23.02
N THR A 729 14.67 -19.08 21.83
CA THR A 729 14.99 -20.42 21.32
C THR A 729 15.98 -20.42 20.16
N SER A 730 16.26 -19.26 19.59
CA SER A 730 17.06 -19.13 18.39
C SER A 730 18.54 -19.29 18.71
N TYR A 731 19.26 -19.87 17.76
CA TYR A 731 20.69 -20.13 17.92
C TYR A 731 21.43 -19.95 16.61
N VAL A 732 22.55 -19.23 16.66
CA VAL A 732 23.47 -19.07 15.53
C VAL A 732 24.61 -20.05 15.69
N THR A 733 24.75 -20.98 14.76
CA THR A 733 25.76 -22.04 14.80
C THR A 733 27.14 -21.51 14.43
N SER A 734 28.18 -22.29 14.74
CA SER A 734 29.56 -22.06 14.33
C SER A 734 29.75 -21.99 12.81
N THR A 735 28.85 -22.63 12.04
CA THR A 735 28.81 -22.57 10.58
C THR A 735 28.08 -21.34 10.03
N GLY A 736 27.46 -20.53 10.90
CA GLY A 736 26.71 -19.32 10.54
C GLY A 736 25.26 -19.57 10.13
N GLN A 737 24.70 -20.74 10.45
CA GLN A 737 23.27 -21.02 10.27
C GLN A 737 22.47 -20.46 11.44
N VAL A 738 21.24 -20.04 11.18
CA VAL A 738 20.35 -19.57 12.24
C VAL A 738 19.21 -20.56 12.39
N TRP A 739 19.15 -21.21 13.54
CA TRP A 739 18.09 -22.15 13.91
C TRP A 739 17.06 -21.42 14.76
N TRP A 740 15.79 -21.61 14.45
CA TRP A 740 14.68 -20.96 15.12
C TRP A 740 13.70 -22.00 15.64
N GLY A 741 13.52 -22.04 16.97
CA GLY A 741 12.45 -22.81 17.58
C GLY A 741 11.12 -22.09 17.35
N ALA A 742 10.14 -22.82 16.85
CA ALA A 742 8.79 -22.33 16.64
C ALA A 742 7.79 -23.43 17.00
N ALA A 743 6.54 -23.06 17.27
CA ALA A 743 5.42 -23.97 17.42
C ALA A 743 4.43 -23.61 16.31
N PRO A 744 4.22 -24.46 15.27
CA PRO A 744 4.43 -25.90 15.24
C PRO A 744 5.62 -26.39 14.37
N ILE A 745 6.62 -25.57 14.07
CA ILE A 745 7.69 -25.92 13.12
C ILE A 745 9.08 -25.55 13.66
N LEU A 746 10.12 -26.27 13.25
CA LEU A 746 11.51 -25.83 13.42
C LEU A 746 11.99 -25.22 12.10
N VAL A 747 12.49 -23.98 12.11
CA VAL A 747 13.03 -23.32 10.90
C VAL A 747 14.54 -23.22 10.97
N VAL A 748 15.22 -23.53 9.87
CA VAL A 748 16.68 -23.40 9.76
C VAL A 748 17.03 -22.53 8.57
N ASN A 749 17.62 -21.37 8.85
CA ASN A 749 18.14 -20.46 7.84
C ASN A 749 19.59 -20.83 7.53
N HIS A 750 19.85 -21.19 6.28
CA HIS A 750 21.18 -21.64 5.86
C HIS A 750 22.05 -20.52 5.31
N GLN A 751 21.46 -19.38 4.96
CA GLN A 751 22.18 -18.19 4.58
C GLN A 751 21.52 -16.95 5.16
N ASP A 752 22.35 -15.96 5.43
CA ASP A 752 21.90 -14.61 5.74
C ASP A 752 21.36 -13.95 4.47
N PRO A 753 20.17 -13.32 4.52
CA PRO A 753 19.58 -12.76 3.32
C PRO A 753 20.33 -11.49 2.89
N ARG A 754 20.50 -11.33 1.59
CA ARG A 754 21.04 -10.11 1.01
C ARG A 754 19.88 -9.18 0.64
N ILE A 755 19.81 -8.04 1.31
CA ILE A 755 18.78 -7.04 1.06
C ILE A 755 19.32 -6.11 -0.01
N ASP A 756 18.66 -6.12 -1.18
CA ASP A 756 19.09 -5.27 -2.29
C ASP A 756 18.86 -3.79 -1.97
N SER A 757 19.80 -2.93 -2.35
CA SER A 757 19.66 -1.48 -2.28
C SER A 757 19.21 -0.85 -3.61
N ILE A 758 19.07 -1.65 -4.67
CA ILE A 758 18.61 -1.15 -5.97
C ILE A 758 17.16 -0.68 -5.85
N PRO A 759 16.85 0.58 -6.21
CA PRO A 759 15.48 1.07 -6.26
C PRO A 759 14.60 0.18 -7.14
N PRO A 760 13.37 -0.17 -6.70
CA PRO A 760 12.42 -0.87 -7.57
C PRO A 760 12.04 0.00 -8.78
N THR A 761 11.44 -0.59 -9.80
CA THR A 761 10.84 0.15 -10.91
C THR A 761 9.32 0.22 -10.77
N VAL A 762 8.73 1.33 -11.22
CA VAL A 762 7.28 1.51 -11.31
C VAL A 762 6.92 1.90 -12.73
N HIS A 763 5.79 1.39 -13.22
CA HIS A 763 5.25 1.74 -14.51
C HIS A 763 3.82 2.23 -14.37
N ILE A 764 3.48 3.28 -15.11
CA ILE A 764 2.09 3.70 -15.26
C ILE A 764 1.46 2.71 -16.24
N LYS A 765 0.42 2.00 -15.77
CA LYS A 765 -0.24 0.92 -16.49
C LYS A 765 -1.30 1.44 -17.45
N GLY A 766 -1.98 2.51 -17.08
CA GLY A 766 -3.06 3.09 -17.88
C GLY A 766 -3.65 4.33 -17.23
N MET A 767 -4.60 4.94 -17.93
CA MET A 767 -5.38 6.06 -17.42
C MET A 767 -6.83 5.94 -17.88
N ASN A 768 -7.74 6.37 -17.02
CA ASN A 768 -9.13 6.58 -17.38
C ASN A 768 -9.35 8.06 -17.69
N ILE A 769 -10.10 8.33 -18.76
CA ILE A 769 -10.52 9.68 -19.17
C ILE A 769 -12.05 9.68 -19.13
N MET A 770 -12.65 10.53 -18.29
CA MET A 770 -14.12 10.57 -18.09
C MET A 770 -14.73 9.19 -17.82
N ASP A 771 -14.09 8.42 -16.94
CA ASP A 771 -14.43 7.03 -16.58
C ASP A 771 -14.38 6.01 -17.73
N GLN A 772 -13.90 6.41 -18.91
CA GLN A 772 -13.57 5.49 -20.00
C GLN A 772 -12.12 5.04 -19.86
N ASN A 773 -11.83 3.78 -20.21
CA ASN A 773 -10.48 3.24 -20.33
C ASN A 773 -10.12 3.07 -21.82
N PRO A 774 -9.71 4.15 -22.52
CA PRO A 774 -9.51 4.12 -23.96
C PRO A 774 -8.20 3.40 -24.35
N ASP A 775 -8.24 2.65 -25.46
CA ASP A 775 -7.04 2.16 -26.14
C ASP A 775 -6.51 3.23 -27.10
N PHE A 776 -5.22 3.55 -27.00
CA PHE A 776 -4.55 4.59 -27.79
C PHE A 776 -4.02 4.09 -29.15
N LEU A 777 -4.40 2.88 -29.57
CA LEU A 777 -4.10 2.35 -30.90
C LEU A 777 -5.02 2.94 -31.99
N LYS A 778 -4.43 3.59 -33.00
CA LYS A 778 -5.14 4.02 -34.21
C LYS A 778 -4.91 3.04 -35.37
N PRO A 779 -5.89 2.82 -36.26
CA PRO A 779 -5.73 2.02 -37.47
C PRO A 779 -4.48 2.38 -38.31
N SER A 780 -4.09 3.65 -38.34
CA SER A 780 -2.90 4.13 -39.07
C SER A 780 -1.57 3.53 -38.59
N PHE A 781 -1.48 3.07 -37.34
CA PHE A 781 -0.25 2.45 -36.82
C PHE A 781 0.05 1.10 -37.49
N PHE A 782 -0.99 0.34 -37.84
CA PHE A 782 -0.84 -0.93 -38.55
C PHE A 782 -0.42 -0.73 -40.02
N GLN A 783 -0.82 0.37 -40.64
CA GLN A 783 -0.56 0.62 -42.07
C GLN A 783 0.94 0.60 -42.43
N LYS A 784 1.81 1.06 -41.52
CA LYS A 784 3.27 1.03 -41.72
C LYS A 784 3.88 -0.38 -41.68
N HIS A 785 3.17 -1.34 -41.07
CA HIS A 785 3.65 -2.71 -40.81
C HIS A 785 3.01 -3.76 -41.74
N LEU A 786 2.17 -3.31 -42.69
CA LEU A 786 1.53 -4.16 -43.70
C LEU A 786 2.17 -3.89 -45.07
N ALA A 787 2.52 -4.97 -45.78
CA ALA A 787 2.79 -4.93 -47.21
C ALA A 787 1.47 -4.80 -48.01
N GLU A 788 1.54 -4.50 -49.32
CA GLU A 788 0.32 -4.36 -50.14
C GLU A 788 -0.44 -5.68 -50.28
N GLU A 789 0.29 -6.79 -50.26
CA GLU A 789 -0.22 -8.16 -50.30
C GLU A 789 -0.72 -8.70 -48.95
N ASP A 790 -0.43 -8.00 -47.84
CA ASP A 790 -0.81 -8.45 -46.51
C ASP A 790 -2.29 -8.16 -46.22
N THR A 791 -2.95 -9.11 -45.56
CA THR A 791 -4.29 -8.92 -44.98
C THR A 791 -4.18 -8.98 -43.46
N LEU A 792 -4.65 -7.93 -42.78
CA LEU A 792 -4.77 -7.87 -41.32
C LEU A 792 -6.13 -8.45 -40.92
N TRP A 793 -6.11 -9.56 -40.18
CA TRP A 793 -7.31 -10.24 -39.70
C TRP A 793 -7.62 -9.87 -38.24
N LEU A 794 -8.90 -9.95 -37.87
CA LEU A 794 -9.27 -10.12 -36.46
C LEU A 794 -8.79 -11.49 -35.95
N SER A 795 -8.61 -11.62 -34.64
CA SER A 795 -8.15 -12.86 -34.00
C SER A 795 -9.06 -14.08 -34.27
N ASP A 796 -10.35 -13.84 -34.52
CA ASP A 796 -11.35 -14.86 -34.84
C ASP A 796 -11.45 -15.15 -36.35
N PHE A 797 -10.65 -14.48 -37.16
CA PHE A 797 -10.64 -14.54 -38.63
C PHE A 797 -11.99 -14.21 -39.29
N SER A 798 -12.91 -13.54 -38.58
CA SER A 798 -14.23 -13.17 -39.11
C SER A 798 -14.17 -12.04 -40.13
N GLN A 799 -13.23 -11.11 -39.93
CA GLN A 799 -13.03 -9.92 -40.78
C GLN A 799 -11.54 -9.72 -41.05
N GLY A 800 -11.24 -9.21 -42.26
CA GLY A 800 -9.88 -8.91 -42.68
C GLY A 800 -9.82 -7.66 -43.55
N TRP A 801 -8.76 -6.88 -43.38
CA TRP A 801 -8.54 -5.62 -44.09
C TRP A 801 -7.20 -5.63 -44.81
N THR A 802 -7.17 -5.13 -46.03
CA THR A 802 -5.92 -4.84 -46.74
C THR A 802 -5.37 -3.48 -46.29
N LYS A 803 -4.08 -3.23 -46.54
CA LYS A 803 -3.40 -1.97 -46.19
C LYS A 803 -4.16 -0.70 -46.62
N SER A 804 -4.81 -0.74 -47.79
CA SER A 804 -5.56 0.39 -48.36
C SER A 804 -7.02 0.51 -47.89
N LYS A 805 -7.55 -0.50 -47.19
CA LYS A 805 -8.96 -0.58 -46.73
C LYS A 805 -9.07 -0.81 -45.22
N LEU A 806 -8.17 -0.24 -44.43
CA LEU A 806 -8.30 -0.26 -42.97
C LEU A 806 -9.55 0.50 -42.52
N PRO A 807 -10.24 0.04 -41.45
CA PRO A 807 -11.44 0.70 -40.96
C PRO A 807 -11.13 2.12 -40.47
N ALA A 808 -12.08 3.03 -40.67
CA ALA A 808 -11.99 4.37 -40.09
C ALA A 808 -12.04 4.28 -38.56
N ASP A 809 -11.25 5.10 -37.87
CA ASP A 809 -11.23 5.15 -36.42
C ASP A 809 -12.51 5.78 -35.88
N SER A 810 -13.36 4.96 -35.27
CA SER A 810 -14.61 5.39 -34.60
C SER A 810 -14.48 5.39 -33.08
N SER A 811 -13.25 5.29 -32.53
CA SER A 811 -13.00 5.26 -31.08
C SER A 811 -13.48 6.51 -30.36
N TYR A 812 -13.73 6.36 -29.05
CA TYR A 812 -14.03 7.45 -28.13
C TYR A 812 -13.04 8.63 -28.26
N LEU A 813 -11.75 8.32 -28.44
CA LEU A 813 -10.68 9.33 -28.56
C LEU A 813 -10.88 10.22 -29.80
N THR A 814 -11.17 9.61 -30.95
CA THR A 814 -11.39 10.33 -32.21
C THR A 814 -12.73 11.10 -32.19
N GLN A 815 -13.79 10.52 -31.62
CA GLN A 815 -15.08 11.20 -31.45
C GLN A 815 -14.96 12.47 -30.59
N ASN A 816 -14.11 12.44 -29.56
CA ASN A 816 -13.87 13.56 -28.66
C ASN A 816 -12.68 14.44 -29.06
N LYS A 817 -12.13 14.29 -30.28
CA LYS A 817 -11.03 15.12 -30.80
C LYS A 817 -9.77 15.12 -29.91
N ILE A 818 -9.51 14.03 -29.20
CA ILE A 818 -8.29 13.86 -28.40
C ILE A 818 -7.12 13.56 -29.36
N GLN A 819 -5.98 14.20 -29.13
CA GLN A 819 -4.81 14.11 -30.01
C GLN A 819 -3.59 13.59 -29.24
N TRP A 820 -2.76 12.79 -29.91
CA TRP A 820 -1.50 12.27 -29.40
C TRP A 820 -0.61 11.89 -30.60
N ASP A 821 0.70 11.87 -30.38
CA ASP A 821 1.70 11.73 -31.45
C ASP A 821 2.08 10.26 -31.69
N SER A 822 2.33 9.52 -30.61
CA SER A 822 2.71 8.11 -30.63
C SER A 822 2.31 7.42 -29.32
N ILE A 823 2.65 6.14 -29.17
CA ILE A 823 2.43 5.39 -27.93
C ILE A 823 3.75 4.90 -27.35
N SER A 824 3.82 4.80 -26.03
CA SER A 824 4.93 4.19 -25.32
C SER A 824 4.92 2.66 -25.50
N PRO A 825 6.09 2.04 -25.62
CA PRO A 825 6.22 0.59 -25.59
C PRO A 825 5.74 -0.02 -24.26
N GLY A 826 5.28 -1.28 -24.27
CA GLY A 826 4.88 -2.02 -23.08
C GLY A 826 3.43 -1.82 -22.65
N PHE A 827 3.09 -0.63 -22.09
CA PHE A 827 1.76 -0.31 -21.54
C PHE A 827 0.90 0.60 -22.45
N ARG A 828 1.39 0.97 -23.65
CA ARG A 828 0.64 1.73 -24.68
C ARG A 828 0.12 3.10 -24.23
N LEU A 829 0.87 3.82 -23.40
CA LEU A 829 0.48 5.18 -22.99
C LEU A 829 0.71 6.19 -24.13
N PRO A 830 -0.15 7.19 -24.31
CA PRO A 830 0.01 8.19 -25.37
C PRO A 830 1.15 9.16 -25.08
N ILE A 831 1.99 9.44 -26.06
CA ILE A 831 3.03 10.48 -26.00
C ILE A 831 2.49 11.75 -26.66
N GLY A 832 2.65 12.91 -26.00
CA GLY A 832 2.15 14.19 -26.50
C GLY A 832 0.62 14.32 -26.41
N LEU A 833 0.00 13.77 -25.35
CA LEU A 833 -1.45 13.76 -25.18
C LEU A 833 -2.02 15.17 -25.00
N LYS A 834 -2.94 15.56 -25.89
CA LYS A 834 -3.67 16.83 -25.88
C LYS A 834 -5.17 16.57 -25.86
N LEU A 835 -5.82 17.09 -24.83
CA LEU A 835 -7.25 16.90 -24.60
C LEU A 835 -8.01 18.23 -24.73
N PRO A 836 -9.25 18.22 -25.24
CA PRO A 836 -10.12 19.39 -25.13
C PRO A 836 -10.57 19.64 -23.68
N TYR A 837 -10.93 20.88 -23.36
CA TYR A 837 -11.36 21.31 -22.01
C TYR A 837 -12.50 20.49 -21.37
N ASN A 838 -13.31 19.76 -22.15
CA ASN A 838 -14.41 18.95 -21.65
C ASN A 838 -14.02 17.50 -21.31
N GLN A 839 -12.74 17.15 -21.45
CA GLN A 839 -12.17 15.85 -21.11
C GLN A 839 -11.20 16.04 -19.94
N ASN A 840 -11.73 16.42 -18.78
CA ASN A 840 -10.96 16.94 -17.67
C ASN A 840 -11.08 16.14 -16.36
N SER A 841 -11.49 14.87 -16.46
CA SER A 841 -11.55 13.94 -15.34
C SER A 841 -10.62 12.76 -15.59
N PHE A 842 -9.72 12.50 -14.64
CA PHE A 842 -8.65 11.51 -14.80
C PHE A 842 -8.48 10.61 -13.58
N ASN A 843 -8.08 9.37 -13.84
CA ASN A 843 -7.53 8.46 -12.86
C ASN A 843 -6.41 7.65 -13.49
N PHE A 844 -5.32 7.43 -12.78
CA PHE A 844 -4.14 6.71 -13.25
C PHE A 844 -4.02 5.38 -12.50
N SER A 845 -3.70 4.32 -13.25
CA SER A 845 -3.31 3.02 -12.69
C SER A 845 -1.82 2.80 -12.90
N PHE A 846 -1.17 2.16 -11.94
CA PHE A 846 0.28 1.93 -11.95
C PHE A 846 0.62 0.60 -11.30
N VAL A 847 1.79 0.07 -11.64
CA VAL A 847 2.20 -1.27 -11.21
C VAL A 847 3.69 -1.31 -10.92
N ASN A 848 4.03 -2.04 -9.87
CA ASN A 848 5.37 -2.53 -9.57
C ASN A 848 5.40 -4.03 -9.91
N GLN A 849 6.35 -4.42 -10.75
CA GLN A 849 6.46 -5.78 -11.30
C GLN A 849 7.26 -6.75 -10.43
N SER A 850 7.76 -6.31 -9.27
CA SER A 850 8.56 -7.17 -8.40
C SER A 850 7.75 -8.38 -7.92
N GLY A 851 8.31 -9.58 -8.09
CA GLY A 851 7.72 -10.81 -7.57
C GLY A 851 7.92 -10.97 -6.05
N LEU A 852 8.83 -10.19 -5.46
CA LEU A 852 9.22 -10.25 -4.06
C LEU A 852 8.39 -9.33 -3.17
N GLY A 853 7.76 -9.89 -2.14
CA GLY A 853 7.10 -9.12 -1.09
C GLY A 853 5.97 -8.22 -1.62
N ARG A 854 5.09 -8.74 -2.47
CA ARG A 854 3.96 -8.00 -3.06
C ARG A 854 3.06 -7.31 -2.03
N ASP A 855 2.89 -7.94 -0.88
CA ASP A 855 2.17 -7.42 0.28
C ASP A 855 2.84 -6.20 0.93
N MET A 856 4.11 -5.96 0.65
CA MET A 856 4.89 -4.81 1.13
C MET A 856 5.04 -3.70 0.08
N ILE A 857 4.50 -3.88 -1.12
CA ILE A 857 4.55 -2.87 -2.17
C ILE A 857 3.62 -1.71 -1.80
N VAL A 858 4.16 -0.51 -1.79
CA VAL A 858 3.43 0.73 -1.56
C VAL A 858 3.79 1.79 -2.59
N TYR A 859 2.92 2.77 -2.76
CA TYR A 859 3.02 3.83 -3.76
C TYR A 859 2.81 5.21 -3.15
N ARG A 860 3.39 6.20 -3.80
CA ARG A 860 3.10 7.63 -3.64
C ARG A 860 3.02 8.27 -5.01
N TYR A 861 2.11 9.21 -5.18
CA TYR A 861 1.95 9.92 -6.45
C TYR A 861 1.67 11.40 -6.21
N ILE A 862 1.82 12.18 -7.28
CA ILE A 862 1.50 13.60 -7.33
C ILE A 862 1.10 13.98 -8.75
N LEU A 863 0.10 14.86 -8.88
CA LEU A 863 -0.23 15.53 -10.14
C LEU A 863 0.24 16.98 -10.07
N GLU A 864 1.42 17.26 -10.61
CA GLU A 864 1.93 18.63 -10.70
C GLU A 864 1.02 19.46 -11.62
N GLY A 865 0.64 20.64 -11.13
CA GLY A 865 -0.40 21.50 -11.72
C GLY A 865 -1.74 21.49 -10.96
N GLU A 866 -1.93 20.54 -10.03
CA GLU A 866 -3.10 20.47 -9.14
C GLU A 866 -2.70 20.23 -7.67
N ASP A 867 -1.76 19.31 -7.42
CA ASP A 867 -1.31 18.95 -6.06
C ASP A 867 -0.12 19.80 -5.59
N GLU A 868 -0.12 20.19 -4.30
CA GLU A 868 1.01 20.90 -3.66
C GLU A 868 2.02 19.95 -2.98
N GLU A 869 1.60 18.73 -2.60
CA GLU A 869 2.42 17.75 -1.90
C GLU A 869 2.19 16.33 -2.45
N TRP A 870 3.18 15.44 -2.25
CA TRP A 870 3.02 14.02 -2.57
C TRP A 870 1.94 13.37 -1.72
N SER A 871 1.22 12.41 -2.31
CA SER A 871 0.18 11.66 -1.60
C SER A 871 0.71 10.94 -0.35
N ALA A 872 -0.19 10.62 0.58
CA ALA A 872 0.09 9.64 1.62
C ALA A 872 0.55 8.30 1.00
N VAL A 873 1.35 7.52 1.75
CA VAL A 873 1.76 6.18 1.31
C VAL A 873 0.51 5.30 1.23
N SER A 874 0.26 4.69 0.06
CA SER A 874 -0.88 3.80 -0.13
C SER A 874 -0.45 2.49 -0.80
N PRO A 875 -0.98 1.33 -0.36
CA PRO A 875 -0.78 0.06 -1.06
C PRO A 875 -1.63 -0.05 -2.35
N LYS A 876 -2.57 0.89 -2.58
CA LYS A 876 -3.47 0.84 -3.74
C LYS A 876 -2.70 1.18 -5.04
N PRO A 877 -2.78 0.34 -6.10
CA PRO A 877 -2.09 0.55 -7.38
C PRO A 877 -2.83 1.56 -8.31
N ALA A 878 -3.50 2.55 -7.73
CA ALA A 878 -4.24 3.57 -8.48
C ALA A 878 -4.26 4.91 -7.73
N SER A 879 -4.37 5.99 -8.49
CA SER A 879 -4.52 7.34 -7.92
C SER A 879 -5.94 7.59 -7.41
N ARG A 880 -6.13 8.72 -6.73
CA ARG A 880 -7.45 9.32 -6.55
C ARG A 880 -7.99 9.78 -7.92
N ILE A 881 -9.31 9.94 -8.00
CA ILE A 881 -9.93 10.51 -9.21
C ILE A 881 -9.79 12.04 -9.13
N TYR A 882 -9.18 12.64 -10.15
CA TYR A 882 -9.07 14.08 -10.33
C TYR A 882 -10.27 14.55 -11.15
N TYR A 883 -11.13 15.36 -10.55
CA TYR A 883 -12.33 15.88 -11.20
C TYR A 883 -12.15 17.34 -11.60
N ASN A 884 -12.65 17.68 -12.80
CA ASN A 884 -12.78 19.05 -13.27
C ASN A 884 -11.46 19.85 -13.31
N LEU A 885 -10.39 19.22 -13.79
CA LEU A 885 -9.10 19.89 -14.00
C LEU A 885 -9.26 21.09 -14.92
N GLN A 886 -8.54 22.18 -14.60
CA GLN A 886 -8.56 23.40 -15.40
C GLN A 886 -7.71 23.22 -16.67
N PRO A 887 -7.90 24.05 -17.71
CA PRO A 887 -7.00 24.05 -18.85
C PRO A 887 -5.56 24.41 -18.44
N GLY A 888 -4.59 23.57 -18.80
CA GLY A 888 -3.21 23.70 -18.36
C GLY A 888 -2.34 22.51 -18.78
N GLU A 889 -1.06 22.58 -18.43
CA GLU A 889 -0.09 21.50 -18.58
C GLU A 889 0.01 20.75 -17.24
N TYR A 890 0.00 19.43 -17.29
CA TYR A 890 -0.02 18.57 -16.12
C TYR A 890 1.04 17.47 -16.24
N THR A 891 1.70 17.20 -15.11
CA THR A 891 2.72 16.14 -15.00
C THR A 891 2.36 15.21 -13.86
N PHE A 892 1.93 14.00 -14.18
CA PHE A 892 1.67 12.96 -13.19
C PHE A 892 2.98 12.21 -12.89
N LYS A 893 3.32 12.09 -11.60
CA LYS A 893 4.47 11.34 -11.12
C LYS A 893 4.03 10.29 -10.12
N VAL A 894 4.59 9.09 -10.20
CA VAL A 894 4.36 8.01 -9.22
C VAL A 894 5.66 7.31 -8.87
N ALA A 895 5.90 7.10 -7.58
CA ALA A 895 7.00 6.31 -7.05
C ALA A 895 6.48 5.10 -6.29
N THR A 896 7.24 4.01 -6.27
CA THR A 896 6.92 2.79 -5.52
C THR A 896 8.04 2.44 -4.56
N ARG A 897 7.71 1.70 -3.51
CA ARG A 897 8.67 1.09 -2.59
C ARG A 897 8.20 -0.34 -2.31
N GLY A 898 9.10 -1.31 -2.39
CA GLY A 898 8.79 -2.72 -2.18
C GLY A 898 9.48 -3.30 -0.95
N PHE A 899 9.75 -4.61 -1.02
CA PHE A 899 10.39 -5.43 0.02
C PHE A 899 11.68 -4.85 0.62
N ASN A 900 12.48 -4.13 -0.18
CA ASN A 900 13.76 -3.57 0.26
C ASN A 900 13.66 -2.22 1.00
N GLY A 901 12.48 -1.62 1.06
CA GLY A 901 12.26 -0.34 1.73
C GLY A 901 12.87 0.88 1.00
N VAL A 902 13.31 0.74 -0.25
CA VAL A 902 13.87 1.84 -1.07
C VAL A 902 12.81 2.35 -2.06
N TRP A 903 12.65 3.67 -2.16
CA TRP A 903 11.76 4.27 -3.17
C TRP A 903 12.38 4.23 -4.56
N SER A 904 11.55 3.98 -5.57
CA SER A 904 11.90 4.06 -6.98
C SER A 904 12.16 5.49 -7.43
N GLU A 905 12.88 5.63 -8.54
CA GLU A 905 12.74 6.83 -9.37
C GLU A 905 11.27 6.97 -9.80
N PRO A 906 10.69 8.19 -9.79
CA PRO A 906 9.31 8.36 -10.18
C PRO A 906 9.08 8.08 -11.67
N ALA A 907 8.06 7.29 -12.01
CA ALA A 907 7.54 7.24 -13.37
C ALA A 907 6.75 8.52 -13.64
N VAL A 908 6.96 9.10 -14.82
CA VAL A 908 6.41 10.41 -15.20
C VAL A 908 5.52 10.27 -16.43
N PHE A 909 4.39 10.97 -16.42
CA PHE A 909 3.47 11.08 -17.56
C PHE A 909 2.97 12.52 -17.73
N GLU A 910 3.12 13.07 -18.93
CA GLU A 910 2.80 14.47 -19.24
C GLU A 910 1.61 14.55 -20.20
N PHE A 911 0.68 15.48 -19.92
CA PHE A 911 -0.47 15.75 -20.80
C PHE A 911 -0.94 17.22 -20.69
N VAL A 912 -1.67 17.66 -21.70
CA VAL A 912 -2.15 19.05 -21.79
C VAL A 912 -3.67 19.10 -22.00
N ILE A 913 -4.36 19.90 -21.19
CA ILE A 913 -5.78 20.23 -21.36
C ILE A 913 -5.90 21.59 -22.05
N LEU A 914 -6.41 21.61 -23.28
CA LEU A 914 -6.54 22.80 -24.10
C LEU A 914 -7.70 23.70 -23.60
N PRO A 915 -7.52 25.03 -23.58
CA PRO A 915 -8.58 25.94 -23.19
C PRO A 915 -9.74 25.93 -24.20
N PRO A 916 -10.98 26.18 -23.76
CA PRO A 916 -12.10 26.36 -24.66
C PRO A 916 -11.86 27.57 -25.57
N TRP A 917 -12.47 27.57 -26.76
CA TRP A 917 -12.22 28.61 -27.77
C TRP A 917 -12.48 30.04 -27.26
N TRP A 918 -13.44 30.23 -26.34
CA TRP A 918 -13.76 31.55 -25.76
C TRP A 918 -12.74 32.05 -24.72
N GLN A 919 -11.80 31.22 -24.27
CA GLN A 919 -10.69 31.60 -23.39
C GLN A 919 -9.37 31.78 -24.15
N THR A 920 -9.41 31.81 -25.49
CA THR A 920 -8.21 32.03 -26.30
C THR A 920 -7.92 33.52 -26.52
N TRP A 921 -6.65 33.88 -26.73
CA TRP A 921 -6.23 35.27 -26.94
C TRP A 921 -6.93 35.95 -28.12
N TRP A 922 -7.20 35.22 -29.21
CA TRP A 922 -7.90 35.75 -30.37
C TRP A 922 -9.40 35.92 -30.13
N ALA A 923 -10.02 35.10 -29.27
CA ALA A 923 -11.39 35.29 -28.85
C ALA A 923 -11.53 36.55 -27.98
N TYR A 924 -10.57 36.81 -27.08
CA TYR A 924 -10.52 38.09 -26.35
C TYR A 924 -10.39 39.28 -27.30
N LEU A 925 -9.55 39.20 -28.34
CA LEU A 925 -9.48 40.25 -29.37
C LEU A 925 -10.80 40.42 -30.12
N LEU A 926 -11.47 39.32 -30.46
CA LEU A 926 -12.78 39.35 -31.11
C LEU A 926 -13.84 39.98 -30.19
N PHE A 927 -13.86 39.66 -28.90
CA PHE A 927 -14.75 40.27 -27.91
C PHE A 927 -14.48 41.76 -27.74
N VAL A 928 -13.20 42.17 -27.67
CA VAL A 928 -12.82 43.59 -27.62
C VAL A 928 -13.23 44.31 -28.90
N SER A 929 -13.08 43.68 -30.07
CA SER A 929 -13.51 44.23 -31.36
C SER A 929 -15.04 44.34 -31.46
N LEU A 930 -15.79 43.32 -31.04
CA LEU A 930 -17.25 43.33 -30.96
C LEU A 930 -17.75 44.39 -29.97
N PHE A 931 -17.11 44.49 -28.81
CA PHE A 931 -17.42 45.51 -27.81
C PHE A 931 -17.10 46.91 -28.35
N GLY A 932 -15.97 47.09 -29.03
CA GLY A 932 -15.57 48.31 -29.74
C GLY A 932 -16.54 48.69 -30.86
N GLY A 933 -16.97 47.71 -31.65
CA GLY A 933 -17.96 47.88 -32.72
C GLY A 933 -19.34 48.20 -32.17
N LEU A 934 -19.76 47.56 -31.06
CA LEU A 934 -21.00 47.84 -30.36
C LEU A 934 -20.97 49.24 -29.73
N THR A 935 -19.88 49.61 -29.06
CA THR A 935 -19.71 50.98 -28.54
C THR A 935 -19.67 52.00 -29.68
N TYR A 936 -18.99 51.73 -30.80
CA TYR A 936 -19.02 52.58 -31.98
C TYR A 936 -20.44 52.69 -32.56
N ALA A 937 -21.19 51.60 -32.68
CA ALA A 937 -22.56 51.59 -33.16
C ALA A 937 -23.48 52.39 -32.22
N ILE A 938 -23.36 52.20 -30.91
CA ILE A 938 -24.08 52.98 -29.88
C ILE A 938 -23.72 54.46 -30.01
N VAL A 939 -22.43 54.80 -30.14
CA VAL A 939 -21.97 56.19 -30.32
C VAL A 939 -22.45 56.77 -31.64
N HIS A 940 -22.48 56.00 -32.71
CA HIS A 940 -22.93 56.44 -34.03
C HIS A 940 -24.44 56.68 -34.07
N VAL A 941 -25.23 55.75 -33.50
CA VAL A 941 -26.67 55.90 -33.31
C VAL A 941 -26.98 57.08 -32.40
N ARG A 942 -26.23 57.24 -31.30
CA ARG A 942 -26.34 58.39 -30.40
C ARG A 942 -25.99 59.71 -31.08
N SER A 943 -24.96 59.74 -31.92
CA SER A 943 -24.54 60.93 -32.69
C SER A 943 -25.59 61.34 -33.73
N GLN A 944 -26.20 60.36 -34.40
CA GLN A 944 -27.33 60.59 -35.31
C GLN A 944 -28.57 61.11 -34.57
N TRP A 945 -28.83 60.59 -33.36
CA TRP A 945 -29.89 61.10 -32.48
C TRP A 945 -29.62 62.53 -31.99
N LEU A 946 -28.39 62.82 -31.54
CA LEU A 946 -27.94 64.16 -31.10
C LEU A 946 -28.07 65.23 -32.19
N LYS A 947 -27.82 64.89 -33.46
CA LYS A 947 -28.02 65.82 -34.58
C LYS A 947 -29.50 66.14 -34.84
N LYS A 948 -30.41 65.17 -34.62
CA LYS A 948 -31.85 65.43 -34.66
C LYS A 948 -32.30 66.29 -33.47
N GLU A 949 -31.69 66.08 -32.31
CA GLU A 949 -32.00 66.79 -31.07
C GLU A 949 -31.52 68.25 -31.09
N ASN A 950 -30.30 68.53 -31.57
CA ASN A 950 -29.77 69.90 -31.70
C ASN A 950 -30.63 70.80 -32.60
N ARG A 951 -31.18 70.23 -33.69
CA ARG A 951 -32.08 70.94 -34.61
C ARG A 951 -33.44 71.27 -33.98
N LEU A 952 -33.83 70.52 -32.95
CA LEU A 952 -35.02 70.73 -32.12
C LEU A 952 -34.74 71.57 -30.85
N LEU A 953 -33.47 71.78 -30.51
CA LEU A 953 -32.99 72.54 -29.35
C LEU A 953 -32.76 74.02 -29.69
N GLU A 954 -32.33 74.36 -30.90
CA GLU A 954 -32.23 75.76 -31.35
C GLU A 954 -33.58 76.49 -31.35
N GLU A 955 -34.69 75.77 -31.61
CA GLU A 955 -36.06 76.31 -31.49
C GLU A 955 -36.56 76.43 -30.03
N LYS A 956 -35.95 75.71 -29.08
CA LYS A 956 -36.39 75.66 -27.67
C LYS A 956 -35.56 76.53 -26.72
N VAL A 957 -34.37 76.97 -27.15
CA VAL A 957 -33.45 77.81 -26.35
C VAL A 957 -33.93 79.27 -26.25
N ALA A 958 -34.86 79.72 -27.10
CA ALA A 958 -35.49 81.04 -26.98
C ALA A 958 -36.58 81.15 -25.88
N HIS A 959 -36.98 80.04 -25.22
CA HIS A 959 -38.18 80.03 -24.37
C HIS A 959 -37.99 79.48 -22.94
N ARG A 960 -36.80 79.04 -22.50
CA ARG A 960 -36.63 78.45 -21.15
C ARG A 960 -35.44 78.97 -20.33
N THR A 961 -35.16 80.26 -20.44
CA THR A 961 -34.25 81.01 -19.55
C THR A 961 -34.92 81.37 -18.21
N GLY A 962 -35.72 80.48 -17.60
CA GLY A 962 -36.53 80.86 -16.43
C GLY A 962 -37.15 79.77 -15.56
N GLN A 963 -36.79 78.49 -15.65
CA GLN A 963 -37.41 77.46 -14.81
C GLN A 963 -36.41 76.51 -14.16
N LEU A 964 -35.82 77.03 -13.09
CA LEU A 964 -34.99 76.39 -12.04
C LEU A 964 -35.81 75.42 -11.15
N ASN A 965 -36.68 74.58 -11.73
CA ASN A 965 -37.57 73.69 -10.96
C ASN A 965 -37.51 72.22 -11.41
N LYS A 966 -36.42 71.81 -12.08
CA LYS A 966 -36.26 70.42 -12.51
C LYS A 966 -34.99 69.73 -12.01
N THR A 967 -34.47 70.21 -10.89
CA THR A 967 -33.35 69.59 -10.15
C THR A 967 -33.83 68.49 -9.18
N ILE A 968 -35.13 68.16 -9.17
CA ILE A 968 -35.74 67.17 -8.26
C ILE A 968 -35.80 65.75 -8.87
N ASP A 969 -35.66 65.59 -10.19
CA ASP A 969 -35.71 64.26 -10.82
C ASP A 969 -34.35 63.56 -10.90
N GLU A 970 -33.24 64.31 -10.96
CA GLU A 970 -31.90 63.74 -11.09
C GLU A 970 -31.33 63.18 -9.76
N LEU A 971 -31.79 63.68 -8.60
CA LEU A 971 -31.37 63.12 -7.31
C LEU A 971 -31.98 61.73 -7.04
N LYS A 972 -33.16 61.43 -7.63
CA LYS A 972 -33.86 60.14 -7.46
C LYS A 972 -33.20 58.99 -8.22
N ALA A 973 -32.60 59.26 -9.37
CA ALA A 973 -31.95 58.22 -10.19
C ALA A 973 -30.64 57.72 -9.58
N THR A 974 -29.82 58.62 -9.01
CA THR A 974 -28.55 58.24 -8.37
C THR A 974 -28.77 57.53 -7.02
N GLN A 975 -29.83 57.89 -6.29
CA GLN A 975 -30.22 57.21 -5.06
C GLN A 975 -30.68 55.76 -5.33
N SER A 976 -31.41 55.50 -6.43
CA SER A 976 -31.78 54.14 -6.84
C SER A 976 -30.59 53.27 -7.22
N GLN A 977 -29.53 53.84 -7.79
CA GLN A 977 -28.32 53.08 -8.17
C GLN A 977 -27.48 52.66 -6.96
N LEU A 978 -27.37 53.51 -5.93
CA LEU A 978 -26.73 53.14 -4.66
C LEU A 978 -27.52 52.05 -3.92
N ILE A 979 -28.85 52.12 -3.92
CA ILE A 979 -29.72 51.08 -3.35
C ILE A 979 -29.57 49.73 -4.08
N GLN A 980 -29.33 49.74 -5.39
CA GLN A 980 -29.15 48.50 -6.17
C GLN A 980 -27.77 47.87 -5.94
N SER A 981 -26.74 48.69 -5.76
CA SER A 981 -25.38 48.26 -5.36
C SER A 981 -25.35 47.66 -3.96
N GLU A 982 -26.08 48.27 -3.01
CA GLU A 982 -26.20 47.76 -1.64
C GLU A 982 -27.01 46.45 -1.59
N LYS A 983 -28.08 46.34 -2.40
CA LYS A 983 -28.85 45.09 -2.59
C LYS A 983 -28.05 43.98 -3.25
N MET A 984 -27.19 44.29 -4.22
CA MET A 984 -26.31 43.31 -4.87
C MET A 984 -25.21 42.81 -3.92
N ALA A 985 -24.65 43.69 -3.07
CA ALA A 985 -23.71 43.29 -2.03
C ALA A 985 -24.38 42.40 -0.96
N SER A 986 -25.59 42.76 -0.52
CA SER A 986 -26.40 41.96 0.42
C SER A 986 -26.79 40.58 -0.16
N LEU A 987 -27.12 40.50 -1.45
CA LEU A 987 -27.46 39.23 -2.12
C LEU A 987 -26.25 38.29 -2.21
N GLY A 988 -25.04 38.84 -2.34
CA GLY A 988 -23.78 38.09 -2.31
C GLY A 988 -23.48 37.46 -0.94
N GLU A 989 -23.65 38.20 0.15
CA GLU A 989 -23.55 37.67 1.52
C GLU A 989 -24.62 36.60 1.80
N LEU A 990 -25.86 36.83 1.34
CA LEU A 990 -26.97 35.88 1.46
C LEU A 990 -26.62 34.53 0.84
N THR A 991 -26.11 34.54 -0.40
CA THR A 991 -25.86 33.35 -1.20
C THR A 991 -24.75 32.48 -0.61
N ALA A 992 -23.68 33.11 -0.10
CA ALA A 992 -22.57 32.41 0.54
C ALA A 992 -22.97 31.78 1.90
N GLY A 993 -23.74 32.50 2.73
CA GLY A 993 -24.27 31.98 3.98
C GLY A 993 -25.26 30.81 3.78
N ILE A 994 -26.10 30.89 2.75
CA ILE A 994 -27.07 29.85 2.39
C ILE A 994 -26.37 28.55 1.97
N ALA A 995 -25.33 28.64 1.13
CA ALA A 995 -24.59 27.45 0.69
C ALA A 995 -23.97 26.73 1.88
N HIS A 996 -23.37 27.48 2.81
CA HIS A 996 -22.73 26.95 4.00
C HIS A 996 -23.75 26.32 4.98
N GLU A 997 -24.93 26.92 5.15
CA GLU A 997 -25.97 26.38 6.03
C GLU A 997 -26.69 25.14 5.47
N ILE A 998 -26.77 24.98 4.15
CA ILE A 998 -27.34 23.81 3.49
C ILE A 998 -26.35 22.63 3.45
N GLN A 999 -25.06 22.91 3.25
CA GLN A 999 -24.02 21.87 3.23
C GLN A 999 -23.93 21.11 4.56
N ASN A 1000 -24.05 21.82 5.68
CA ASN A 1000 -23.93 21.21 7.01
C ASN A 1000 -24.91 20.03 7.25
N PRO A 1001 -26.24 20.18 7.13
CA PRO A 1001 -27.16 19.06 7.29
C PRO A 1001 -27.01 17.98 6.20
N LEU A 1002 -26.62 18.33 4.97
CA LEU A 1002 -26.38 17.35 3.91
C LEU A 1002 -25.18 16.44 4.21
N ASN A 1003 -24.09 16.97 4.77
CA ASN A 1003 -22.94 16.18 5.19
C ASN A 1003 -23.31 15.17 6.29
N PHE A 1004 -24.15 15.56 7.25
CA PHE A 1004 -24.65 14.62 8.25
C PHE A 1004 -25.53 13.52 7.64
N VAL A 1005 -26.38 13.87 6.67
CA VAL A 1005 -27.20 12.88 5.95
C VAL A 1005 -26.31 11.87 5.22
N ASN A 1006 -25.27 12.32 4.51
CA ASN A 1006 -24.36 11.43 3.79
C ASN A 1006 -23.56 10.53 4.75
N ASN A 1007 -22.96 11.10 5.79
CA ASN A 1007 -22.14 10.33 6.74
C ASN A 1007 -22.94 9.24 7.46
N PHE A 1008 -24.17 9.55 7.92
CA PHE A 1008 -25.02 8.54 8.57
C PHE A 1008 -25.55 7.52 7.56
N SER A 1009 -25.70 7.87 6.27
CA SER A 1009 -26.07 6.91 5.22
C SER A 1009 -24.93 5.94 4.89
N GLU A 1010 -23.68 6.41 4.82
CA GLU A 1010 -22.50 5.55 4.61
C GLU A 1010 -22.30 4.59 5.79
N LEU A 1011 -22.32 5.12 7.03
CA LEU A 1011 -22.23 4.30 8.24
C LEU A 1011 -23.37 3.28 8.35
N SER A 1012 -24.59 3.64 7.95
CA SER A 1012 -25.70 2.69 7.88
C SER A 1012 -25.48 1.59 6.84
N SER A 1013 -24.73 1.83 5.76
CA SER A 1013 -24.39 0.78 4.79
C SER A 1013 -23.39 -0.21 5.39
N GLU A 1014 -22.37 0.27 6.11
CA GLU A 1014 -21.39 -0.57 6.81
C GLU A 1014 -22.05 -1.44 7.88
N LEU A 1015 -22.91 -0.85 8.72
CA LEU A 1015 -23.67 -1.59 9.73
C LEU A 1015 -24.60 -2.66 9.13
N VAL A 1016 -25.10 -2.48 7.90
CA VAL A 1016 -25.90 -3.52 7.23
C VAL A 1016 -25.04 -4.71 6.83
N ASP A 1017 -23.79 -4.50 6.45
CA ASP A 1017 -22.89 -5.59 6.09
C ASP A 1017 -22.36 -6.30 7.35
N GLU A 1018 -22.01 -5.57 8.41
CA GLU A 1018 -21.68 -6.16 9.73
C GLU A 1018 -22.85 -6.96 10.32
N MET A 1019 -24.10 -6.47 10.17
CA MET A 1019 -25.29 -7.22 10.60
C MET A 1019 -25.47 -8.52 9.82
N LYS A 1020 -25.11 -8.56 8.52
CA LYS A 1020 -25.16 -9.80 7.71
C LYS A 1020 -24.11 -10.80 8.17
N GLU A 1021 -22.90 -10.32 8.45
CA GLU A 1021 -21.81 -11.16 8.97
C GLU A 1021 -22.17 -11.77 10.33
N ALA A 1022 -22.68 -10.97 11.26
CA ALA A 1022 -23.16 -11.47 12.56
C ALA A 1022 -24.32 -12.49 12.41
N LEU A 1023 -25.20 -12.31 11.43
CA LEU A 1023 -26.26 -13.27 11.12
C LEU A 1023 -25.71 -14.59 10.53
N ASP A 1024 -24.68 -14.53 9.69
CA ASP A 1024 -24.01 -15.71 9.11
C ASP A 1024 -23.23 -16.51 10.17
N GLU A 1025 -22.65 -15.82 11.16
CA GLU A 1025 -22.00 -16.41 12.33
C GLU A 1025 -22.98 -16.91 13.41
N LYS A 1026 -24.28 -16.67 13.21
CA LYS A 1026 -25.39 -16.99 14.14
C LYS A 1026 -25.33 -16.25 15.48
N ASP A 1027 -24.67 -15.09 15.53
CA ASP A 1027 -24.72 -14.18 16.68
C ASP A 1027 -25.91 -13.22 16.56
N TYR A 1028 -27.07 -13.70 17.02
CA TYR A 1028 -28.32 -12.94 16.96
C TYR A 1028 -28.38 -11.76 17.93
N GLU A 1029 -27.57 -11.73 18.99
CA GLU A 1029 -27.55 -10.61 19.94
C GLU A 1029 -26.77 -9.44 19.35
N GLU A 1030 -25.63 -9.70 18.71
CA GLU A 1030 -24.86 -8.69 17.99
C GLU A 1030 -25.63 -8.14 16.78
N ALA A 1031 -26.24 -9.00 15.96
CA ALA A 1031 -27.07 -8.54 14.85
C ALA A 1031 -28.25 -7.66 15.29
N LYS A 1032 -28.81 -7.92 16.48
CA LYS A 1032 -29.90 -7.11 17.03
C LYS A 1032 -29.41 -5.77 17.56
N ALA A 1033 -28.23 -5.73 18.19
CA ALA A 1033 -27.59 -4.49 18.63
C ALA A 1033 -27.28 -3.58 17.43
N ILE A 1034 -26.69 -4.14 16.36
CA ILE A 1034 -26.42 -3.42 15.11
C ILE A 1034 -27.73 -2.93 14.46
N GLY A 1035 -28.80 -3.72 14.52
CA GLY A 1035 -30.13 -3.32 14.06
C GLY A 1035 -30.73 -2.12 14.81
N ASP A 1036 -30.47 -2.00 16.12
CA ASP A 1036 -30.89 -0.84 16.92
C ASP A 1036 -30.06 0.41 16.59
N ASP A 1037 -28.76 0.25 16.34
CA ASP A 1037 -27.86 1.35 15.91
C ASP A 1037 -28.24 1.87 14.51
N LEU A 1038 -28.58 0.97 13.58
CA LEU A 1038 -29.09 1.33 12.26
C LEU A 1038 -30.35 2.20 12.37
N LYS A 1039 -31.27 1.83 13.27
CA LYS A 1039 -32.51 2.56 13.52
C LYS A 1039 -32.25 3.94 14.12
N GLU A 1040 -31.21 4.10 14.94
CA GLU A 1040 -30.79 5.40 15.44
C GLU A 1040 -30.23 6.29 14.32
N ASN A 1041 -29.40 5.74 13.44
CA ASN A 1041 -28.86 6.47 12.30
C ASN A 1041 -29.95 6.94 11.33
N LEU A 1042 -30.94 6.10 11.03
CA LEU A 1042 -32.09 6.48 10.20
C LEU A 1042 -32.92 7.64 10.80
N LYS A 1043 -33.02 7.72 12.14
CA LYS A 1043 -33.66 8.87 12.80
C LYS A 1043 -32.83 10.15 12.63
N LYS A 1044 -31.50 10.07 12.75
CA LYS A 1044 -30.60 11.22 12.55
C LYS A 1044 -30.65 11.73 11.11
N ILE A 1045 -30.62 10.84 10.12
CA ILE A 1045 -30.79 11.19 8.70
C ILE A 1045 -32.11 11.95 8.48
N THR A 1046 -33.21 11.42 9.02
CA THR A 1046 -34.53 12.05 8.89
C THR A 1046 -34.57 13.45 9.55
N HIS A 1047 -33.91 13.61 10.70
CA HIS A 1047 -33.84 14.89 11.41
C HIS A 1047 -33.08 15.96 10.60
N HIS A 1048 -31.89 15.61 10.08
CA HIS A 1048 -31.08 16.52 9.29
C HIS A 1048 -31.71 16.84 7.93
N GLY A 1049 -32.39 15.86 7.29
CA GLY A 1049 -33.15 16.09 6.07
C GLY A 1049 -34.30 17.09 6.24
N LYS A 1050 -35.07 17.00 7.34
CA LYS A 1050 -36.13 17.98 7.66
C LYS A 1050 -35.59 19.38 7.94
N ARG A 1051 -34.37 19.49 8.51
CA ARG A 1051 -33.71 20.78 8.73
C ARG A 1051 -33.34 21.47 7.41
N ALA A 1052 -32.79 20.71 6.45
CA ALA A 1052 -32.49 21.24 5.13
C ALA A 1052 -33.75 21.75 4.42
N ASP A 1053 -34.86 21.01 4.47
CA ASP A 1053 -36.16 21.43 3.91
C ASP A 1053 -36.70 22.74 4.53
N ALA A 1054 -36.55 22.91 5.84
CA ALA A 1054 -36.96 24.14 6.53
C ALA A 1054 -36.15 25.38 6.09
N ILE A 1055 -34.84 25.23 5.87
CA ILE A 1055 -33.95 26.31 5.40
C ILE A 1055 -34.36 26.75 3.98
N VAL A 1056 -34.60 25.79 3.08
CA VAL A 1056 -35.03 26.06 1.69
C VAL A 1056 -36.40 26.75 1.65
N LYS A 1057 -37.36 26.31 2.47
CA LYS A 1057 -38.67 26.98 2.58
C LYS A 1057 -38.56 28.40 3.14
N GLY A 1058 -37.70 28.64 4.12
CA GLY A 1058 -37.42 29.96 4.66
C GLY A 1058 -36.85 30.93 3.61
N MET A 1059 -35.97 30.43 2.74
CA MET A 1059 -35.37 31.19 1.64
C MET A 1059 -36.39 31.60 0.56
N LEU A 1060 -37.27 30.68 0.15
CA LEU A 1060 -38.32 30.94 -0.86
C LEU A 1060 -39.31 32.03 -0.42
N LEU A 1061 -39.53 32.17 0.89
CA LEU A 1061 -40.39 33.22 1.46
C LEU A 1061 -39.77 34.62 1.35
N HIS A 1062 -38.44 34.74 1.36
CA HIS A 1062 -37.71 36.00 1.25
C HIS A 1062 -37.63 36.50 -0.22
N SER A 1063 -37.75 35.59 -1.19
CA SER A 1063 -37.65 35.90 -2.63
C SER A 1063 -38.98 36.33 -3.28
N ARG A 1064 -40.12 36.19 -2.60
CA ARG A 1064 -41.43 36.60 -3.15
C ARG A 1064 -41.70 38.07 -2.85
N ALA A 1065 -41.70 38.92 -3.88
CA ALA A 1065 -42.30 40.25 -3.79
C ALA A 1065 -43.80 40.08 -3.50
N GLY A 1066 -44.29 40.66 -2.39
CA GLY A 1066 -45.70 40.58 -1.99
C GLY A 1066 -46.60 41.12 -3.11
N THR A 1067 -47.44 40.26 -3.69
CA THR A 1067 -48.44 40.61 -4.71
C THR A 1067 -49.76 41.10 -4.10
N GLY A 1068 -49.76 41.45 -2.81
CA GLY A 1068 -50.97 41.85 -2.08
C GLY A 1068 -51.44 43.24 -2.51
N GLN A 1069 -52.72 43.37 -2.82
CA GLN A 1069 -53.34 44.69 -2.95
C GLN A 1069 -53.53 45.29 -1.55
N LYS A 1070 -53.25 46.59 -1.40
CA LYS A 1070 -53.52 47.31 -0.15
C LYS A 1070 -55.03 47.48 0.00
N GLU A 1071 -55.54 47.15 1.18
CA GLU A 1071 -56.96 47.30 1.50
C GLU A 1071 -57.12 48.08 2.81
N LEU A 1072 -58.19 48.88 2.91
CA LEU A 1072 -58.56 49.64 4.10
C LEU A 1072 -58.92 48.67 5.24
N SER A 1073 -57.98 48.48 6.17
CA SER A 1073 -58.03 47.45 7.20
C SER A 1073 -58.03 48.04 8.60
N ASP A 1074 -58.71 47.37 9.52
CA ASP A 1074 -58.71 47.70 10.94
C ASP A 1074 -57.47 47.09 11.63
N LEU A 1075 -56.53 47.96 12.00
CA LEU A 1075 -55.28 47.55 12.62
C LEU A 1075 -55.44 47.08 14.06
N ASN A 1076 -56.45 47.56 14.80
CA ASN A 1076 -56.70 47.10 16.16
C ASN A 1076 -57.16 45.64 16.16
N SER A 1077 -58.14 45.32 15.30
CA SER A 1077 -58.62 43.94 15.13
C SER A 1077 -57.50 43.01 14.68
N LEU A 1078 -56.67 43.46 13.74
CA LEU A 1078 -55.54 42.68 13.23
C LEU A 1078 -54.47 42.43 14.31
N ALA A 1079 -54.10 43.45 15.08
CA ALA A 1079 -53.10 43.33 16.14
C ALA A 1079 -53.56 42.40 17.27
N ASP A 1080 -54.85 42.46 17.68
CA ASP A 1080 -55.41 41.56 18.69
C ASP A 1080 -55.45 40.10 18.20
N GLU A 1081 -55.85 39.87 16.95
CA GLU A 1081 -55.89 38.54 16.36
C GLU A 1081 -54.50 37.88 16.39
N TYR A 1082 -53.47 38.58 15.90
CA TYR A 1082 -52.11 38.04 15.86
C TYR A 1082 -51.48 37.92 17.26
N LEU A 1083 -51.81 38.80 18.21
CA LEU A 1083 -51.39 38.66 19.60
C LEU A 1083 -51.89 37.35 20.22
N ARG A 1084 -53.19 37.06 20.06
CA ARG A 1084 -53.81 35.82 20.56
C ARG A 1084 -53.25 34.60 19.84
N LEU A 1085 -53.07 34.68 18.53
CA LEU A 1085 -52.58 33.59 17.70
C LEU A 1085 -51.14 33.22 18.07
N SER A 1086 -50.27 34.21 18.29
CA SER A 1086 -48.91 34.01 18.82
C SER A 1086 -48.90 33.39 20.21
N TYR A 1087 -49.74 33.86 21.13
CA TYR A 1087 -49.85 33.31 22.48
C TYR A 1087 -50.25 31.82 22.47
N HIS A 1088 -51.31 31.48 21.72
CA HIS A 1088 -51.74 30.09 21.57
C HIS A 1088 -50.70 29.23 20.84
N GLY A 1089 -50.02 29.80 19.84
CA GLY A 1089 -48.97 29.11 19.09
C GLY A 1089 -47.78 28.69 19.95
N ILE A 1090 -47.33 29.55 20.86
CA ILE A 1090 -46.23 29.21 21.79
C ILE A 1090 -46.70 28.20 22.83
N ARG A 1091 -47.90 28.36 23.39
CA ARG A 1091 -48.45 27.42 24.39
C ARG A 1091 -48.74 26.02 23.82
N ALA A 1092 -49.00 25.91 22.52
CA ALA A 1092 -49.12 24.61 21.84
C ALA A 1092 -47.77 23.88 21.74
N LYS A 1093 -46.65 24.62 21.63
CA LYS A 1093 -45.29 24.06 21.61
C LYS A 1093 -44.77 23.76 23.02
N ASP A 1094 -45.06 24.64 23.98
CA ASP A 1094 -44.69 24.48 25.39
C ASP A 1094 -45.90 24.72 26.29
N LYS A 1095 -46.44 23.64 26.85
CA LYS A 1095 -47.61 23.70 27.74
C LYS A 1095 -47.32 24.40 29.08
N SER A 1096 -46.04 24.56 29.43
CA SER A 1096 -45.60 25.20 30.68
C SER A 1096 -45.46 26.73 30.58
N PHE A 1097 -45.45 27.27 29.36
CA PHE A 1097 -45.37 28.70 29.11
C PHE A 1097 -46.67 29.41 29.54
N ASN A 1098 -46.54 30.44 30.38
CA ASN A 1098 -47.65 31.26 30.82
C ASN A 1098 -47.19 32.72 30.93
N ALA A 1099 -47.73 33.57 30.06
CA ALA A 1099 -47.46 35.01 30.00
C ALA A 1099 -48.76 35.78 29.94
N ASP A 1100 -48.80 36.92 30.63
CA ASP A 1100 -49.93 37.83 30.57
C ASP A 1100 -49.74 38.78 29.38
N PHE A 1101 -50.83 39.33 28.87
CA PHE A 1101 -50.75 40.33 27.81
C PHE A 1101 -51.84 41.38 27.95
N LYS A 1102 -51.48 42.63 27.65
CA LYS A 1102 -52.38 43.78 27.76
C LYS A 1102 -52.53 44.46 26.42
N THR A 1103 -53.75 44.82 26.07
CA THR A 1103 -54.04 45.67 24.90
C THR A 1103 -54.47 47.06 25.35
N ASP A 1104 -53.97 48.09 24.67
CA ASP A 1104 -54.34 49.50 24.89
C ASP A 1104 -54.56 50.16 23.53
N PHE A 1105 -55.73 49.89 22.96
CA PHE A 1105 -56.06 50.32 21.61
C PHE A 1105 -56.86 51.62 21.61
N ASP A 1106 -56.48 52.55 20.75
CA ASP A 1106 -57.23 53.77 20.50
C ASP A 1106 -58.56 53.42 19.78
N PRO A 1107 -59.73 53.68 20.39
CA PRO A 1107 -61.02 53.32 19.78
C PRO A 1107 -61.36 54.18 18.55
N ASP A 1108 -60.75 55.35 18.40
CA ASP A 1108 -60.97 56.26 17.27
C ASP A 1108 -59.90 56.09 16.16
N LEU A 1109 -59.23 54.92 16.11
CA LEU A 1109 -58.22 54.62 15.11
C LEU A 1109 -58.84 54.47 13.70
N PRO A 1110 -58.46 55.31 12.72
CA PRO A 1110 -58.93 55.18 11.35
C PRO A 1110 -58.40 53.91 10.66
N LYS A 1111 -59.18 53.38 9.70
CA LYS A 1111 -58.74 52.27 8.85
C LYS A 1111 -57.55 52.70 7.99
N VAL A 1112 -56.52 51.86 7.92
CA VAL A 1112 -55.29 52.15 7.18
C VAL A 1112 -55.19 51.25 5.95
N ASN A 1113 -54.72 51.80 4.84
CA ASN A 1113 -54.57 51.09 3.58
C ASN A 1113 -53.31 50.21 3.58
N VAL A 1114 -53.45 48.93 3.91
CA VAL A 1114 -52.32 48.01 4.15
C VAL A 1114 -52.56 46.64 3.52
N VAL A 1115 -51.48 45.89 3.28
CA VAL A 1115 -51.59 44.47 2.94
C VAL A 1115 -51.67 43.68 4.24
N THR A 1116 -52.88 43.23 4.59
CA THR A 1116 -53.17 42.53 5.86
C THR A 1116 -52.28 41.32 6.11
N GLN A 1117 -51.96 40.54 5.07
CA GLN A 1117 -51.08 39.38 5.17
C GLN A 1117 -49.63 39.74 5.52
N ASP A 1118 -49.11 40.84 4.95
CA ASP A 1118 -47.74 41.26 5.18
C ASP A 1118 -47.59 41.87 6.58
N LEU A 1119 -48.54 42.72 7.00
CA LEU A 1119 -48.54 43.22 8.38
C LEU A 1119 -48.81 42.13 9.41
N GLY A 1120 -49.63 41.14 9.09
CA GLY A 1120 -49.83 39.97 9.94
C GLY A 1120 -48.52 39.20 10.21
N ARG A 1121 -47.65 39.07 9.20
CA ARG A 1121 -46.31 38.48 9.35
C ARG A 1121 -45.42 39.32 10.26
N VAL A 1122 -45.46 40.65 10.13
CA VAL A 1122 -44.72 41.57 11.00
C VAL A 1122 -45.16 41.40 12.45
N PHE A 1123 -46.47 41.44 12.71
CA PHE A 1123 -47.00 41.26 14.06
C PHE A 1123 -46.65 39.90 14.65
N LEU A 1124 -46.84 38.82 13.90
CA LEU A 1124 -46.51 37.47 14.36
C LEU A 1124 -45.01 37.32 14.68
N ASN A 1125 -44.12 37.91 13.88
CA ASN A 1125 -42.68 37.87 14.13
C ASN A 1125 -42.27 38.68 15.39
N LEU A 1126 -42.75 39.91 15.53
CA LEU A 1126 -42.41 40.78 16.66
C LEU A 1126 -43.01 40.24 17.97
N ILE A 1127 -44.27 39.80 17.96
CA ILE A 1127 -44.96 39.28 19.14
C ILE A 1127 -44.36 37.94 19.57
N ASN A 1128 -44.00 37.04 18.64
CA ASN A 1128 -43.31 35.79 19.01
C ASN A 1128 -41.94 36.04 19.62
N ASN A 1129 -41.20 37.05 19.14
CA ASN A 1129 -39.93 37.43 19.74
C ASN A 1129 -40.12 38.04 21.13
N ALA A 1130 -41.14 38.88 21.32
CA ALA A 1130 -41.54 39.42 22.62
C ALA A 1130 -41.87 38.31 23.64
N PHE A 1131 -42.71 37.34 23.26
CA PHE A 1131 -43.02 36.21 24.13
C PHE A 1131 -41.82 35.30 24.42
N TYR A 1132 -40.92 35.10 23.45
CA TYR A 1132 -39.68 34.34 23.66
C TYR A 1132 -38.76 35.04 24.67
N ALA A 1133 -38.53 36.35 24.52
CA ALA A 1133 -37.70 37.14 25.43
C ALA A 1133 -38.28 37.14 26.86
N CYS A 1134 -39.61 37.20 26.96
CA CYS A 1134 -40.33 37.06 28.23
C CYS A 1134 -40.14 35.69 28.89
N ALA A 1135 -40.18 34.60 28.09
CA ALA A 1135 -39.97 33.23 28.57
C ALA A 1135 -38.54 33.00 29.07
N GLU A 1136 -37.56 33.53 28.33
CA GLU A 1136 -36.14 33.43 28.66
C GLU A 1136 -35.84 34.16 29.97
N ARG A 1137 -36.32 35.40 30.13
CA ARG A 1137 -36.20 36.17 31.37
C ARG A 1137 -36.85 35.48 32.57
N GLN A 1138 -38.02 34.86 32.36
CA GLN A 1138 -38.69 34.10 33.42
C GLN A 1138 -37.83 32.92 33.89
N THR A 1139 -37.12 32.27 32.98
CA THR A 1139 -36.22 31.15 33.29
C THR A 1139 -34.97 31.63 34.02
N GLN A 1140 -34.36 32.75 33.60
CA GLN A 1140 -33.23 33.38 34.28
C GLN A 1140 -33.60 33.90 35.69
N SER A 1141 -34.74 34.56 35.85
CA SER A 1141 -35.20 35.02 37.17
C SER A 1141 -35.44 33.87 38.17
N LYS A 1142 -35.83 32.67 37.70
CA LYS A 1142 -35.97 31.47 38.55
C LYS A 1142 -34.61 30.88 38.95
N LEU A 1143 -33.58 31.08 38.13
CA LEU A 1143 -32.21 30.65 38.39
C LEU A 1143 -31.49 31.60 39.36
N GLU A 1144 -31.69 32.91 39.22
CA GLU A 1144 -31.11 33.93 40.13
C GLU A 1144 -31.67 33.84 41.56
N ILE A 1145 -32.95 33.49 41.73
CA ILE A 1145 -33.58 33.25 43.06
C ILE A 1145 -32.92 32.09 43.83
N LYS A 1146 -32.21 31.17 43.15
CA LYS A 1146 -31.51 30.05 43.79
C LYS A 1146 -30.10 30.38 44.28
N GLN A 1147 -29.55 31.56 44.00
CA GLN A 1147 -28.14 31.87 44.24
C GLN A 1147 -27.84 33.00 45.24
N GLU A 1148 -28.83 33.66 45.87
CA GLU A 1148 -28.56 34.61 46.96
C GLU A 1148 -29.41 34.41 48.23
N SER A 1149 -28.74 34.63 49.36
CA SER A 1149 -29.03 34.12 50.70
C SER A 1149 -29.94 35.00 51.57
N ASN A 1150 -30.73 35.93 51.01
CA ASN A 1150 -31.63 36.79 51.81
C ASN A 1150 -32.96 37.11 51.10
N PRO A 1151 -34.06 36.42 51.46
CA PRO A 1151 -35.37 36.55 50.80
C PRO A 1151 -36.26 37.59 51.50
N SER A 1152 -35.84 38.85 51.55
CA SER A 1152 -36.73 39.93 51.99
C SER A 1152 -36.27 41.27 51.42
N GLU A 1153 -36.63 41.55 50.16
CA GLU A 1153 -37.14 42.86 49.68
C GLU A 1153 -37.25 42.98 48.15
N ALA A 1154 -36.76 42.03 47.35
CA ALA A 1154 -36.95 42.03 45.88
C ALA A 1154 -38.09 41.13 45.39
N ALA A 1155 -39.16 40.95 46.19
CA ALA A 1155 -40.40 40.31 45.74
C ALA A 1155 -41.17 41.24 44.78
N LYS A 1156 -40.67 41.38 43.56
CA LYS A 1156 -41.53 41.53 42.39
C LYS A 1156 -41.38 40.24 41.60
N SER A 1157 -42.26 39.27 41.88
CA SER A 1157 -42.46 38.10 41.04
C SER A 1157 -42.52 38.57 39.59
N TYR A 1158 -41.46 38.31 38.82
CA TYR A 1158 -41.40 38.69 37.43
C TYR A 1158 -42.52 37.95 36.69
N ARG A 1159 -43.53 38.70 36.26
CA ARG A 1159 -44.63 38.19 35.45
C ARG A 1159 -44.34 38.59 34.00
N PRO A 1160 -44.09 37.63 33.11
CA PRO A 1160 -43.89 37.95 31.70
C PRO A 1160 -45.16 38.63 31.16
N MET A 1161 -44.99 39.81 30.58
CA MET A 1161 -46.05 40.69 30.10
C MET A 1161 -45.68 41.21 28.72
N VAL A 1162 -46.59 41.05 27.76
CA VAL A 1162 -46.49 41.68 26.44
C VAL A 1162 -47.63 42.69 26.28
N THR A 1163 -47.31 43.94 26.00
CA THR A 1163 -48.29 45.00 25.78
C THR A 1163 -48.31 45.40 24.32
N VAL A 1164 -49.50 45.43 23.72
CA VAL A 1164 -49.71 45.96 22.36
C VAL A 1164 -50.63 47.16 22.46
N SER A 1165 -50.19 48.32 21.97
CA SER A 1165 -50.99 49.54 21.96
C SER A 1165 -51.01 50.21 20.60
N THR A 1166 -52.07 50.96 20.35
CA THR A 1166 -52.22 51.76 19.12
C THR A 1166 -52.59 53.19 19.47
N LYS A 1167 -52.15 54.14 18.64
CA LYS A 1167 -52.44 55.57 18.83
C LYS A 1167 -52.58 56.29 17.50
N ASN A 1168 -53.62 57.10 17.37
CA ASN A 1168 -53.78 58.00 16.23
C ASN A 1168 -52.94 59.28 16.43
N LEU A 1169 -52.00 59.57 15.53
CA LEU A 1169 -51.18 60.79 15.55
C LEU A 1169 -51.66 61.85 14.54
N GLY A 1170 -52.79 61.61 13.86
CA GLY A 1170 -53.42 62.52 12.91
C GLY A 1170 -53.02 62.24 11.46
N ASP A 1171 -51.73 62.30 11.14
CA ASP A 1171 -51.19 61.98 9.81
C ASP A 1171 -50.59 60.56 9.73
N GLN A 1172 -50.39 59.90 10.88
CA GLN A 1172 -49.87 58.55 11.02
C GLN A 1172 -50.57 57.77 12.12
N VAL A 1173 -50.58 56.45 12.00
CA VAL A 1173 -50.96 55.50 13.05
C VAL A 1173 -49.69 54.91 13.67
N GLU A 1174 -49.62 54.96 14.99
CA GLU A 1174 -48.53 54.36 15.77
C GLU A 1174 -49.02 53.06 16.42
N ILE A 1175 -48.27 51.98 16.26
CA ILE A 1175 -48.48 50.68 16.91
C ILE A 1175 -47.24 50.39 17.75
N ARG A 1176 -47.40 50.13 19.05
CA ARG A 1176 -46.29 49.77 19.94
C ARG A 1176 -46.46 48.35 20.43
N ILE A 1177 -45.41 47.56 20.30
CA ILE A 1177 -45.31 46.20 20.86
C ILE A 1177 -44.18 46.25 21.86
N SER A 1178 -44.51 46.13 23.15
CA SER A 1178 -43.55 46.19 24.25
C SER A 1178 -43.58 44.89 25.05
N ASP A 1179 -42.40 44.37 25.37
CA ASP A 1179 -42.18 43.27 26.30
C ASP A 1179 -41.36 43.73 27.50
N ASN A 1180 -41.54 43.03 28.61
CA ASN A 1180 -40.68 43.17 29.80
C ASN A 1180 -39.58 42.10 29.85
N GLY A 1181 -39.16 41.53 28.73
CA GLY A 1181 -38.13 40.50 28.62
C GLY A 1181 -36.71 41.00 28.89
N ASN A 1182 -35.70 40.28 28.41
CA ASN A 1182 -34.28 40.56 28.71
C ASN A 1182 -33.73 41.87 28.11
N GLY A 1183 -34.44 42.50 27.16
CA GLY A 1183 -33.93 43.64 26.42
C GLY A 1183 -32.81 43.28 25.45
N ILE A 1184 -32.50 44.19 24.53
CA ILE A 1184 -31.48 44.03 23.49
C ILE A 1184 -30.28 44.93 23.84
N PRO A 1185 -29.07 44.37 24.04
CA PRO A 1185 -27.86 45.13 24.35
C PRO A 1185 -27.49 46.17 23.28
N GLU A 1186 -26.95 47.31 23.69
CA GLU A 1186 -26.60 48.44 22.81
C GLU A 1186 -25.66 48.03 21.67
N SER A 1187 -24.74 47.10 21.94
CA SER A 1187 -23.72 46.62 21.00
C SER A 1187 -24.30 45.89 19.77
N ILE A 1188 -25.53 45.36 19.87
CA ILE A 1188 -26.16 44.58 18.79
C ILE A 1188 -27.40 45.23 18.20
N LYS A 1189 -27.90 46.34 18.76
CA LYS A 1189 -29.11 47.04 18.27
C LYS A 1189 -29.05 47.42 16.79
N SER A 1190 -27.88 47.79 16.27
CA SER A 1190 -27.72 48.12 14.84
C SER A 1190 -27.70 46.89 13.92
N LYS A 1191 -27.45 45.69 14.47
CA LYS A 1191 -27.28 44.45 13.71
C LYS A 1191 -28.54 43.60 13.64
N ILE A 1192 -29.53 43.80 14.52
CA ILE A 1192 -30.71 42.91 14.60
C ILE A 1192 -31.60 42.91 13.35
N PHE A 1193 -31.50 43.95 12.51
CA PHE A 1193 -32.22 44.04 11.24
C PHE A 1193 -31.40 43.51 10.06
N GLN A 1194 -30.16 43.08 10.28
CA GLN A 1194 -29.36 42.40 9.25
C GLN A 1194 -29.87 40.97 9.04
N PRO A 1195 -29.98 40.49 7.79
CA PRO A 1195 -30.36 39.10 7.51
C PRO A 1195 -29.42 38.10 8.20
N PHE A 1196 -29.98 36.99 8.69
CA PHE A 1196 -29.29 35.89 9.40
C PHE A 1196 -28.70 36.24 10.77
N PHE A 1197 -28.85 37.47 11.25
CA PHE A 1197 -28.44 37.80 12.61
C PHE A 1197 -29.44 37.22 13.62
N THR A 1198 -28.97 36.35 14.51
CA THR A 1198 -29.77 35.77 15.60
C THR A 1198 -28.92 35.61 16.85
N THR A 1199 -29.51 35.92 18.01
CA THR A 1199 -28.92 35.64 19.34
C THR A 1199 -29.40 34.32 19.92
N LYS A 1200 -30.34 33.63 19.26
CA LYS A 1200 -30.86 32.32 19.69
C LYS A 1200 -29.86 31.20 19.39
N PRO A 1201 -29.81 30.12 20.21
CA PRO A 1201 -28.94 28.97 19.97
C PRO A 1201 -29.13 28.32 18.60
N THR A 1202 -28.08 27.66 18.11
CA THR A 1202 -28.03 27.01 16.79
C THR A 1202 -29.23 26.08 16.57
N GLY A 1203 -30.05 26.37 15.56
CA GLY A 1203 -31.24 25.60 15.20
C GLY A 1203 -32.58 26.11 15.76
N GLN A 1204 -32.59 27.16 16.60
CA GLN A 1204 -33.82 27.73 17.16
C GLN A 1204 -34.26 29.06 16.52
N GLY A 1205 -33.44 29.67 15.67
CA GLY A 1205 -33.78 30.91 14.96
C GLY A 1205 -33.07 31.00 13.61
N THR A 1206 -33.79 31.46 12.59
CA THR A 1206 -33.25 31.63 11.22
C THR A 1206 -32.58 32.98 10.99
N GLY A 1207 -32.70 33.93 11.92
CA GLY A 1207 -32.19 35.30 11.79
C GLY A 1207 -32.82 36.14 10.67
N LEU A 1208 -33.90 35.67 10.03
CA LEU A 1208 -34.53 36.34 8.89
C LEU A 1208 -35.82 37.10 9.22
N GLY A 1209 -36.38 36.91 10.42
CA GLY A 1209 -37.71 37.43 10.77
C GLY A 1209 -37.74 38.96 10.98
N LEU A 1210 -36.73 39.52 11.64
CA LEU A 1210 -36.67 40.96 11.94
C LEU A 1210 -36.28 41.79 10.72
N SER A 1211 -35.34 41.31 9.90
CA SER A 1211 -35.00 41.94 8.61
C SER A 1211 -36.20 41.99 7.67
N LEU A 1212 -36.94 40.88 7.54
CA LEU A 1212 -38.19 40.84 6.76
C LEU A 1212 -39.24 41.81 7.30
N SER A 1213 -39.35 41.92 8.63
CA SER A 1213 -40.32 42.83 9.25
C SER A 1213 -39.98 44.30 8.96
N TYR A 1214 -38.70 44.66 8.96
CA TYR A 1214 -38.22 45.99 8.59
C TYR A 1214 -38.57 46.33 7.13
N ASP A 1215 -38.32 45.41 6.20
CA ASP A 1215 -38.59 45.60 4.77
C ASP A 1215 -40.09 45.74 4.47
N ILE A 1216 -40.95 44.94 5.14
CA ILE A 1216 -42.40 45.04 4.99
C ILE A 1216 -42.94 46.39 5.47
N ILE A 1217 -42.47 46.88 6.62
CA ILE A 1217 -42.92 48.19 7.12
C ILE A 1217 -42.45 49.33 6.22
N LYS A 1218 -41.20 49.26 5.72
CA LYS A 1218 -40.68 50.21 4.74
C LYS A 1218 -41.45 50.19 3.42
N SER A 1219 -41.87 49.02 2.93
CA SER A 1219 -42.67 48.91 1.70
C SER A 1219 -44.08 49.51 1.84
N HIS A 1220 -44.60 49.58 3.07
CA HIS A 1220 -45.85 50.26 3.41
C HIS A 1220 -45.69 51.77 3.64
N GLY A 1221 -44.49 52.33 3.44
CA GLY A 1221 -44.19 53.74 3.66
C GLY A 1221 -44.04 54.12 5.14
N GLY A 1222 -43.95 53.12 6.03
CA GLY A 1222 -43.82 53.30 7.46
C GLY A 1222 -42.39 53.23 7.98
N GLU A 1223 -42.24 53.42 9.29
CA GLU A 1223 -40.97 53.25 10.01
C GLU A 1223 -41.13 52.32 11.22
N ILE A 1224 -40.09 51.55 11.52
CA ILE A 1224 -39.97 50.76 12.75
C ILE A 1224 -38.86 51.36 13.60
N ILE A 1225 -39.19 51.72 14.83
CA ILE A 1225 -38.30 52.33 15.82
C ILE A 1225 -38.14 51.35 16.97
N LEU A 1226 -36.89 51.08 17.34
CA LEU A 1226 -36.55 50.24 18.48
C LEU A 1226 -36.17 51.11 19.68
N LYS A 1227 -36.80 50.86 20.83
CA LYS A 1227 -36.31 51.29 22.14
C LYS A 1227 -36.12 50.04 22.99
N SER A 1228 -34.92 49.85 23.53
CA SER A 1228 -34.66 48.71 24.40
C SER A 1228 -33.61 49.06 25.43
N GLU A 1229 -33.73 48.50 26.61
CA GLU A 1229 -32.75 48.63 27.67
C GLU A 1229 -32.52 47.24 28.26
N GLU A 1230 -31.25 46.87 28.37
CA GLU A 1230 -30.83 45.54 28.81
C GLU A 1230 -31.30 45.29 30.26
N GLY A 1231 -31.94 44.15 30.49
CA GLY A 1231 -32.55 43.80 31.77
C GLY A 1231 -33.87 44.54 32.07
N VAL A 1232 -34.42 45.34 31.16
CA VAL A 1232 -35.71 46.04 31.37
C VAL A 1232 -36.77 45.55 30.38
N GLY A 1233 -36.46 45.47 29.10
CA GLY A 1233 -37.39 45.02 28.06
C GLY A 1233 -37.16 45.68 26.70
N THR A 1234 -38.01 45.35 25.73
CA THR A 1234 -37.93 45.86 24.36
C THR A 1234 -39.26 46.46 23.94
N GLU A 1235 -39.22 47.62 23.28
CA GLU A 1235 -40.37 48.26 22.64
C GLU A 1235 -40.06 48.49 21.16
N PHE A 1236 -40.85 47.86 20.30
CA PHE A 1236 -40.90 48.16 18.87
C PHE A 1236 -42.09 49.07 18.59
N THR A 1237 -41.81 50.26 18.06
CA THR A 1237 -42.81 51.23 17.62
C THR A 1237 -42.87 51.23 16.10
N ILE A 1238 -44.01 50.87 15.53
CA ILE A 1238 -44.29 50.91 14.10
C ILE A 1238 -45.14 52.15 13.82
N ARG A 1239 -44.73 52.99 12.88
CA ARG A 1239 -45.53 54.13 12.40
C ARG A 1239 -45.91 53.93 10.95
N LEU A 1240 -47.19 53.99 10.65
CA LEU A 1240 -47.76 53.83 9.32
C LEU A 1240 -48.49 55.12 8.90
N PRO A 1241 -48.28 55.66 7.69
CA PRO A 1241 -48.96 56.86 7.24
C PRO A 1241 -50.46 56.62 6.96
N LEU A 1242 -51.30 57.60 7.29
CA LEU A 1242 -52.75 57.51 7.07
C LEU A 1242 -53.18 57.78 5.63
N ASN A 1243 -52.44 58.64 4.93
CA ASN A 1243 -52.60 58.90 3.50
C ASN A 1243 -51.37 58.37 2.75
N GLY A 1244 -51.44 57.11 2.34
CA GLY A 1244 -50.41 56.40 1.58
C GLY A 1244 -50.98 55.54 0.46
#